data_AF-A0A1F5RFX9-F1
#
_entry.id   AF-A0A1F5RFX9-F1
#
_cell.length_a   1.000
_cell.length_b   1.000
_cell.length_c   1.000
_cell.angle_alpha   90.00
_cell.angle_beta   90.00
_cell.angle_gamma   90.00
#
_symmetry.space_group_name_H-M   'P 1'
#
loop_
_entity.id
_entity.type
_entity.pdbx_description
1 polymer ?
#
loop_
_entity_poly.entity_id
_entity_poly.type
_entity_poly.pdbx_seq_one_letter_code
_entity_poly.pdbx_strand_id
1 'polypeptide(L)'
;MPPIPKLVGRIVAASLMLALATGGPARAHEEPRDQIADVTGLLAVHPHDPALLLRRAQLLGLEGRWPEAAADLNRAAALDPGLAAVDFARGALLLDAGDPGAALASLDYFLAREPENGGAAWLRARSLAALGRRDQAVQQMDRAIALLDPVRPDHYVERARLLAAGGEVERALRGLDEAGERLGALVNLESEAIALEVALGRHDRALARLARVAPQFERRETVLARRGEILAGAGRGLEAEADFTAALTAIEALRPERRSAPAVAALEARLGAAMSGPPLPQRKASRQEAAPAIRAFPAAGVFTEVAAREARHARGTAALAPGATRSTASPAVTRGPYLQVGTPTSVRVRWRTDVATDSRVRYGLDPSALSQSATDAALTTEHEVALTGLASDQTYYYTIGTTTLDLAGDSTYSFVTTPASGTWKPTRLWIIGDSGLGNANARAVRDAYVAYTGARRTDLWLMLGDNAYSSGTDAQYQTAVFDTYGEMLRRSVLWPTRGNHDVLYSGANNDYYDIFTMPTAAEAGGVASGSEAYYSFDYGNIHFICLDSEGSSRSTTGPMLGWLRNDLAATDSDWILAFWHHPPYTKGSHDSDNSSDSGGRMRDMRENALPIMDSTGVDLVLTGHSHSYERSFLLNGHYGTSGTLTPAMKVDPGDGREGGDGTYHKPTVQQGPFEGAVYGVAGSSAQTSGGSLNHPVMITSLNVLGSLVVDVTQHRLDARFLDSNGAVRDSFTILKGAPTDVPPGGPPGTSLGFGHPQPNPSGDGVTLAYTLPREGLVSLAVHTVDGRRVATLERGAHAAGTQRVVWRGRDNRGRKLPPGVYFGVLEFEGERRVQKLVRLE
;
A
#
# COMPACT_ATOMS: atom_id res chain seq x y z
N MET A 1 52.32 38.13 -10.77
CA MET A 1 51.92 37.14 -11.80
C MET A 1 52.64 35.81 -11.53
N PRO A 2 51.92 34.67 -11.65
CA PRO A 2 52.41 33.28 -11.48
C PRO A 2 53.04 32.75 -12.80
N PRO A 3 53.54 31.48 -12.93
CA PRO A 3 52.74 30.25 -13.23
C PRO A 3 53.26 28.94 -12.52
N ILE A 4 52.45 27.94 -12.09
CA ILE A 4 51.58 26.86 -12.67
C ILE A 4 52.27 25.45 -12.77
N PRO A 5 51.58 24.33 -12.41
CA PRO A 5 52.17 23.10 -11.86
C PRO A 5 52.01 21.80 -12.69
N LYS A 6 52.49 20.70 -12.08
CA LYS A 6 52.87 19.36 -12.57
C LYS A 6 51.71 18.45 -13.04
N LEU A 7 52.03 17.64 -14.06
CA LEU A 7 51.22 16.61 -14.70
C LEU A 7 51.77 15.20 -14.35
N VAL A 8 51.25 14.57 -13.30
CA VAL A 8 51.33 13.10 -13.09
C VAL A 8 50.08 12.66 -12.33
N GLY A 9 49.03 12.29 -13.06
CA GLY A 9 47.73 11.92 -12.44
C GLY A 9 46.65 11.53 -13.45
N ARG A 10 47.02 11.02 -14.63
CA ARG A 10 46.08 10.80 -15.74
C ARG A 10 46.11 9.41 -16.38
N ILE A 11 46.75 8.41 -15.79
CA ILE A 11 46.82 7.06 -16.40
C ILE A 11 46.14 5.96 -15.54
N VAL A 12 45.74 6.21 -14.29
CA VAL A 12 45.03 5.20 -13.47
C VAL A 12 43.49 5.31 -13.55
N ALA A 13 42.93 6.43 -14.02
CA ALA A 13 41.49 6.63 -14.11
C ALA A 13 40.83 6.11 -15.41
N ALA A 14 41.63 5.62 -16.38
CA ALA A 14 41.11 5.17 -17.69
C ALA A 14 40.92 3.65 -17.81
N SER A 15 41.44 2.86 -16.87
CA SER A 15 41.24 1.39 -16.85
C SER A 15 40.01 0.95 -16.04
N LEU A 16 39.33 1.88 -15.35
CA LEU A 16 38.14 1.58 -14.54
C LEU A 16 36.80 1.80 -15.27
N MET A 17 36.81 2.31 -16.51
CA MET A 17 35.59 2.47 -17.34
C MET A 17 35.46 1.47 -18.51
N LEU A 18 36.47 0.62 -18.76
CA LEU A 18 36.46 -0.29 -19.92
C LEU A 18 36.23 -1.78 -19.57
N ALA A 19 35.99 -2.13 -18.30
CA ALA A 19 35.54 -3.47 -17.90
C ALA A 19 34.00 -3.60 -17.82
N LEU A 20 33.25 -2.51 -18.04
CA LEU A 20 31.77 -2.48 -18.03
C LEU A 20 31.14 -2.46 -19.42
N ALA A 21 31.87 -2.86 -20.48
CA ALA A 21 31.37 -2.83 -21.85
C ALA A 21 31.68 -4.11 -22.67
N THR A 22 31.74 -5.28 -22.03
CA THR A 22 31.54 -6.56 -22.74
C THR A 22 30.15 -7.08 -22.41
N GLY A 23 29.25 -7.03 -23.39
CA GLY A 23 27.85 -7.44 -23.27
C GLY A 23 27.67 -8.90 -22.88
N GLY A 24 27.58 -9.15 -21.56
CA GLY A 24 26.89 -10.31 -21.00
C GLY A 24 25.43 -9.94 -20.70
N PRO A 25 24.50 -10.92 -20.72
CA PRO A 25 23.11 -10.65 -20.37
C PRO A 25 23.04 -10.06 -18.95
N ALA A 26 22.33 -8.94 -18.82
CA ALA A 26 22.00 -8.34 -17.54
C ALA A 26 21.32 -9.41 -16.67
N ARG A 27 22.04 -9.91 -15.67
CA ARG A 27 21.48 -10.74 -14.61
C ARG A 27 20.69 -9.80 -13.69
N ALA A 28 19.47 -10.21 -13.37
CA ALA A 28 18.62 -9.56 -12.39
C ALA A 28 19.37 -9.29 -11.09
N HIS A 29 19.04 -8.18 -10.43
CA HIS A 29 19.68 -7.82 -9.17
C HIS A 29 19.44 -8.88 -8.10
N GLU A 30 20.56 -9.24 -7.48
CA GLU A 30 20.79 -10.36 -6.58
C GLU A 30 20.35 -10.03 -5.13
N GLU A 31 19.78 -11.01 -4.42
CA GLU A 31 19.36 -10.97 -3.00
C GLU A 31 20.47 -10.40 -2.08
N PRO A 32 20.20 -9.88 -0.86
CA PRO A 32 21.27 -9.50 0.08
C PRO A 32 22.32 -10.60 0.28
N ARG A 33 21.92 -11.88 0.17
CA ARG A 33 22.81 -13.05 0.16
C ARG A 33 23.74 -13.12 -1.03
N ASP A 34 23.20 -12.86 -2.20
CA ASP A 34 23.95 -12.88 -3.44
C ASP A 34 24.83 -11.63 -3.54
N GLN A 35 24.36 -10.47 -3.06
CA GLN A 35 25.20 -9.29 -2.84
C GLN A 35 26.30 -9.53 -1.80
N ILE A 36 26.03 -10.30 -0.73
CA ILE A 36 27.08 -10.73 0.21
C ILE A 36 28.06 -11.65 -0.50
N ALA A 37 27.61 -12.56 -1.36
CA ALA A 37 28.46 -13.45 -2.14
C ALA A 37 29.33 -12.68 -3.15
N ASP A 38 28.75 -11.71 -3.85
CA ASP A 38 29.42 -10.81 -4.79
C ASP A 38 30.47 -9.95 -4.10
N VAL A 39 30.08 -9.25 -3.02
CA VAL A 39 31.02 -8.46 -2.24
C VAL A 39 32.06 -9.37 -1.60
N THR A 40 31.73 -10.62 -1.25
CA THR A 40 32.71 -11.62 -0.78
C THR A 40 33.68 -12.04 -1.88
N GLY A 41 33.22 -12.21 -3.12
CA GLY A 41 34.06 -12.47 -4.29
C GLY A 41 34.99 -11.30 -4.59
N LEU A 42 34.48 -10.07 -4.51
CA LEU A 42 35.28 -8.85 -4.64
C LEU A 42 36.30 -8.74 -3.51
N LEU A 43 35.96 -9.10 -2.27
CA LEU A 43 36.88 -9.15 -1.13
C LEU A 43 37.91 -10.28 -1.24
N ALA A 44 37.65 -11.33 -2.03
CA ALA A 44 38.67 -12.34 -2.32
C ALA A 44 39.78 -11.79 -3.23
N VAL A 45 39.43 -10.85 -4.12
CA VAL A 45 40.37 -10.17 -5.03
C VAL A 45 40.97 -8.91 -4.39
N HIS A 46 40.17 -8.20 -3.59
CA HIS A 46 40.51 -6.96 -2.91
C HIS A 46 40.32 -7.08 -1.39
N PRO A 47 41.09 -7.94 -0.69
CA PRO A 47 40.88 -8.27 0.73
C PRO A 47 41.15 -7.12 1.71
N HIS A 48 41.68 -6.01 1.22
CA HIS A 48 42.06 -4.84 2.03
C HIS A 48 41.27 -3.59 1.65
N ASP A 49 40.14 -3.73 0.96
CA ASP A 49 39.25 -2.61 0.65
C ASP A 49 38.26 -2.36 1.81
N PRO A 50 38.43 -1.26 2.59
CA PRO A 50 37.55 -0.96 3.72
C PRO A 50 36.12 -0.60 3.30
N ALA A 51 35.90 -0.11 2.08
CA ALA A 51 34.57 0.23 1.58
C ALA A 51 33.77 -1.03 1.22
N LEU A 52 34.42 -2.05 0.64
CA LEU A 52 33.80 -3.36 0.39
C LEU A 52 33.45 -4.08 1.70
N LEU A 53 34.34 -4.02 2.70
CA LEU A 53 34.06 -4.56 4.03
C LEU A 53 32.90 -3.84 4.71
N LEU A 54 32.87 -2.51 4.67
CA LEU A 54 31.74 -1.72 5.17
C LEU A 54 30.43 -2.09 4.45
N ARG A 55 30.47 -2.23 3.13
CA ARG A 55 29.31 -2.64 2.32
C ARG A 55 28.82 -4.02 2.70
N ARG A 56 29.71 -5.01 2.84
CA ARG A 56 29.34 -6.36 3.27
C ARG A 56 28.80 -6.37 4.70
N ALA A 57 29.39 -5.59 5.61
CA ALA A 57 28.90 -5.48 6.97
C ALA A 57 27.47 -4.94 7.06
N GLN A 58 27.13 -3.93 6.25
CA GLN A 58 25.78 -3.41 6.17
C GLN A 58 24.80 -4.47 5.65
N LEU A 59 25.17 -5.22 4.60
CA LEU A 59 24.37 -6.31 4.05
C LEU A 59 24.18 -7.46 5.05
N LEU A 60 25.25 -7.85 5.75
CA LEU A 60 25.21 -8.86 6.81
C LEU A 60 24.34 -8.42 7.98
N GLY A 61 24.34 -7.13 8.32
CA GLY A 61 23.45 -6.56 9.33
C GLY A 61 21.97 -6.72 8.97
N LEU A 62 21.61 -6.51 7.71
CA LEU A 62 20.24 -6.70 7.22
C LEU A 62 19.78 -8.17 7.28
N GLU A 63 20.72 -9.12 7.19
CA GLU A 63 20.45 -10.55 7.39
C GLU A 63 20.43 -10.97 8.88
N GLY A 64 20.66 -10.04 9.81
CA GLY A 64 20.81 -10.37 11.23
C GLY A 64 22.09 -11.13 11.57
N ARG A 65 23.08 -11.13 10.67
CA ARG A 65 24.39 -11.79 10.84
C ARG A 65 25.37 -10.88 11.58
N TRP A 66 24.96 -10.45 12.76
CA TRP A 66 25.66 -9.44 13.56
C TRP A 66 27.14 -9.72 13.85
N PRO A 67 27.56 -10.96 14.19
CA PRO A 67 28.97 -11.25 14.44
C PRO A 67 29.85 -11.06 13.20
N GLU A 68 29.33 -11.40 12.01
CA GLU A 68 30.05 -11.28 10.75
C GLU A 68 30.11 -9.82 10.29
N ALA A 69 28.99 -9.10 10.43
CA ALA A 69 28.95 -7.66 10.20
C ALA A 69 29.95 -6.91 11.09
N ALA A 70 30.00 -7.26 12.39
CA ALA A 70 30.94 -6.68 13.33
C ALA A 70 32.40 -6.99 12.97
N ALA A 71 32.69 -8.21 12.52
CA ALA A 71 34.02 -8.61 12.06
C ALA A 71 34.47 -7.79 10.84
N ASP A 72 33.57 -7.57 9.88
CA ASP A 72 33.84 -6.75 8.70
C ASP A 72 34.04 -5.28 9.05
N LEU A 73 33.22 -4.72 9.94
CA LEU A 73 33.45 -3.35 10.44
C LEU A 73 34.78 -3.22 11.19
N ASN A 74 35.17 -4.22 11.98
CA ASN A 74 36.46 -4.22 12.68
C ASN A 74 37.61 -4.20 11.70
N ARG A 75 37.50 -5.00 10.63
CA ARG A 75 38.51 -5.06 9.58
C ARG A 75 38.54 -3.77 8.75
N ALA A 76 37.38 -3.21 8.42
CA ALA A 76 37.28 -1.92 7.74
C ALA A 76 37.93 -0.80 8.55
N ALA A 77 37.62 -0.72 9.85
CA ALA A 77 38.20 0.26 10.77
C ALA A 77 39.73 0.09 10.94
N ALA A 78 40.24 -1.14 10.89
CA ALA A 78 41.69 -1.40 10.97
C ALA A 78 42.43 -0.98 9.69
N LEU A 79 41.77 -1.06 8.54
CA LEU A 79 42.34 -0.72 7.24
C LEU A 79 42.27 0.77 6.94
N ASP A 80 41.18 1.41 7.31
CA ASP A 80 41.03 2.87 7.25
C ASP A 80 40.37 3.39 8.53
N PRO A 81 41.19 3.73 9.55
CA PRO A 81 40.70 4.35 10.78
C PRO A 81 40.04 5.72 10.56
N GLY A 82 40.21 6.34 9.38
CA GLY A 82 39.61 7.62 9.01
C GLY A 82 38.22 7.48 8.35
N LEU A 83 37.78 6.27 8.01
CA LEU A 83 36.50 6.03 7.35
C LEU A 83 35.33 6.19 8.34
N ALA A 84 34.89 7.43 8.56
CA ALA A 84 33.87 7.78 9.54
C ALA A 84 32.56 6.99 9.37
N ALA A 85 32.22 6.60 8.14
CA ALA A 85 31.06 5.76 7.83
C ALA A 85 31.09 4.37 8.50
N VAL A 86 32.24 3.90 9.00
CA VAL A 86 32.37 2.62 9.73
C VAL A 86 31.89 2.74 11.18
N ASP A 87 32.30 3.77 11.91
CA ASP A 87 31.92 3.93 13.33
C ASP A 87 30.44 4.23 13.49
N PHE A 88 29.98 5.03 12.54
CA PHE A 88 28.60 5.20 12.20
C PHE A 88 27.85 3.88 11.98
N ALA A 89 28.33 3.06 11.03
CA ALA A 89 27.78 1.77 10.67
C ALA A 89 27.79 0.78 11.82
N ARG A 90 28.75 0.93 12.72
CA ARG A 90 28.88 0.14 13.93
C ARG A 90 27.86 0.56 14.99
N GLY A 91 27.73 1.86 15.21
CA GLY A 91 26.89 2.43 16.26
C GLY A 91 25.43 2.00 16.13
N ALA A 92 24.86 2.10 14.94
CA ALA A 92 23.50 1.62 14.75
C ALA A 92 23.43 0.07 14.79
N LEU A 93 24.43 -0.71 14.34
CA LEU A 93 24.32 -2.17 14.20
C LEU A 93 24.29 -2.80 15.59
N LEU A 94 25.05 -2.21 16.50
CA LEU A 94 25.04 -2.56 17.91
C LEU A 94 23.71 -2.20 18.58
N LEU A 95 23.11 -1.06 18.23
CA LEU A 95 21.81 -0.67 18.78
C LEU A 95 20.69 -1.61 18.27
N ASP A 96 20.79 -2.06 17.02
CA ASP A 96 19.95 -3.10 16.41
C ASP A 96 20.09 -4.45 17.09
N ALA A 97 21.35 -4.85 17.34
CA ALA A 97 21.70 -6.09 18.02
C ALA A 97 21.39 -6.09 19.52
N GLY A 98 20.82 -5.00 20.06
CA GLY A 98 20.43 -4.89 21.46
C GLY A 98 21.57 -4.56 22.43
N ASP A 99 22.70 -4.02 21.93
CA ASP A 99 23.82 -3.52 22.73
C ASP A 99 23.91 -1.98 22.67
N PRO A 100 23.03 -1.27 23.40
CA PRO A 100 23.02 0.19 23.39
C PRO A 100 24.25 0.81 24.05
N GLY A 101 25.00 0.07 24.87
CA GLY A 101 26.23 0.53 25.51
C GLY A 101 27.38 0.66 24.51
N ALA A 102 27.61 -0.40 23.72
CA ALA A 102 28.61 -0.38 22.67
C ALA A 102 28.21 0.53 21.50
N ALA A 103 26.91 0.62 21.20
CA ALA A 103 26.37 1.58 20.25
C ALA A 103 26.72 3.02 20.65
N LEU A 104 26.46 3.38 21.91
CA LEU A 104 26.75 4.71 22.45
C LEU A 104 28.23 5.06 22.32
N ALA A 105 29.14 4.14 22.67
CA ALA A 105 30.58 4.37 22.55
C ALA A 105 31.02 4.62 21.09
N SER A 106 30.47 3.86 20.14
CA SER A 106 30.78 4.02 18.71
C SER A 106 30.24 5.34 18.16
N LEU A 107 29.04 5.74 18.59
CA LEU A 107 28.40 7.00 18.19
C LEU A 107 29.08 8.22 18.85
N ASP A 108 29.52 8.11 20.10
CA ASP A 108 30.34 9.13 20.78
C ASP A 108 31.64 9.37 20.00
N TYR A 109 32.31 8.29 19.60
CA TYR A 109 33.53 8.37 18.79
C TYR A 109 33.27 9.00 17.41
N PHE A 110 32.13 8.72 16.80
CA PHE A 110 31.70 9.34 15.54
C PHE A 110 31.38 10.84 15.69
N LEU A 111 30.56 11.20 16.65
CA LEU A 111 30.12 12.58 16.90
C LEU A 111 31.25 13.49 17.41
N ALA A 112 32.34 12.94 17.94
CA ALA A 112 33.54 13.71 18.26
C ALA A 112 34.22 14.30 17.00
N ARG A 113 33.99 13.69 15.83
CA ARG A 113 34.57 14.09 14.53
C ARG A 113 33.54 14.76 13.63
N GLU A 114 32.30 14.28 13.69
CA GLU A 114 31.17 14.80 12.93
C GLU A 114 30.10 15.35 13.90
N PRO A 115 30.37 16.47 14.62
CA PRO A 115 29.53 16.94 15.72
C PRO A 115 28.20 17.52 15.26
N GLU A 116 28.09 17.94 14.00
CA GLU A 116 26.83 18.42 13.42
C GLU A 116 25.92 17.26 12.98
N ASN A 117 26.45 16.02 13.18
CA ASN A 117 25.92 14.65 13.24
C ASN A 117 24.45 14.41 13.68
N GLY A 118 23.45 15.27 13.52
CA GLY A 118 22.03 15.11 13.89
C GLY A 118 21.46 13.70 13.75
N GLY A 119 21.84 12.99 12.70
CA GLY A 119 21.66 11.59 12.48
C GLY A 119 22.19 10.68 13.58
N ALA A 120 23.51 10.63 13.67
CA ALA A 120 24.22 9.94 14.72
C ALA A 120 23.85 10.47 16.12
N ALA A 121 23.49 11.74 16.26
CA ALA A 121 23.04 12.37 17.49
C ALA A 121 21.70 11.80 17.93
N TRP A 122 20.81 11.49 16.99
CA TRP A 122 19.54 10.85 17.28
C TRP A 122 19.67 9.34 17.51
N LEU A 123 20.54 8.62 16.78
CA LEU A 123 20.93 7.26 17.18
C LEU A 123 21.49 7.22 18.60
N ARG A 124 22.37 8.17 18.92
CA ARG A 124 22.97 8.31 20.24
C ARG A 124 21.90 8.57 21.30
N ALA A 125 20.93 9.42 20.99
CA ALA A 125 19.79 9.68 21.86
C ALA A 125 18.99 8.40 22.13
N ARG A 126 18.72 7.58 21.10
CA ARG A 126 18.07 6.28 21.26
C ARG A 126 18.91 5.29 22.07
N SER A 127 20.23 5.24 21.88
CA SER A 127 21.13 4.45 22.75
C SER A 127 21.06 4.91 24.21
N LEU A 128 21.03 6.21 24.47
CA LEU A 128 20.87 6.76 25.82
C LEU A 128 19.51 6.39 26.43
N ALA A 129 18.43 6.47 25.64
CA ALA A 129 17.09 6.08 26.09
C ALA A 129 17.03 4.59 26.44
N ALA A 130 17.61 3.74 25.60
CA ALA A 130 17.74 2.29 25.80
C ALA A 130 18.49 1.93 27.09
N LEU A 131 19.49 2.74 27.47
CA LEU A 131 20.25 2.61 28.71
C LEU A 131 19.53 3.21 29.94
N GLY A 132 18.30 3.69 29.78
CA GLY A 132 17.54 4.36 30.85
C GLY A 132 18.06 5.77 31.19
N ARG A 133 19.00 6.33 30.40
CA ARG A 133 19.60 7.66 30.60
C ARG A 133 18.71 8.75 29.99
N ARG A 134 17.46 8.81 30.48
CA ARG A 134 16.35 9.58 29.90
C ARG A 134 16.67 11.07 29.68
N ASP A 135 17.19 11.76 30.70
CA ASP A 135 17.43 13.21 30.60
C ASP A 135 18.50 13.54 29.55
N GLN A 136 19.53 12.69 29.46
CA GLN A 136 20.58 12.81 28.46
C GLN A 136 20.04 12.47 27.06
N ALA A 137 19.17 11.45 26.95
CA ALA A 137 18.51 11.12 25.70
C ALA A 137 17.67 12.30 25.17
N VAL A 138 16.83 12.92 26.02
CA VAL A 138 16.03 14.09 25.64
C VAL A 138 16.91 15.25 25.19
N GLN A 139 17.98 15.57 25.94
CA GLN A 139 18.91 16.64 25.55
C GLN A 139 19.55 16.37 24.17
N GLN A 140 19.84 15.10 23.88
CA GLN A 140 20.37 14.71 22.57
C GLN A 140 19.31 14.69 21.48
N MET A 141 18.06 14.36 21.79
CA MET A 141 16.94 14.50 20.86
C MET A 141 16.72 15.97 20.49
N ASP A 142 16.76 16.89 21.46
CA ASP A 142 16.68 18.34 21.21
C ASP A 142 17.81 18.80 20.29
N ARG A 143 19.05 18.37 20.57
CA ARG A 143 20.21 18.67 19.71
C ARG A 143 20.04 18.08 18.32
N ALA A 144 19.59 16.84 18.21
CA ALA A 144 19.41 16.19 16.92
C ALA A 144 18.31 16.87 16.09
N ILE A 145 17.17 17.21 16.68
CA ILE A 145 16.08 17.94 16.01
C ILE A 145 16.52 19.30 15.47
N ALA A 146 17.46 19.96 16.14
CA ALA A 146 18.05 21.20 15.66
C ALA A 146 19.01 20.99 14.46
N LEU A 147 19.56 19.79 14.30
CA LEU A 147 20.53 19.42 13.26
C LEU A 147 19.87 18.71 12.06
N LEU A 148 18.71 18.09 12.25
CA LEU A 148 17.98 17.34 11.22
C LEU A 148 17.23 18.28 10.25
N ASP A 149 17.47 18.14 8.93
CA ASP A 149 16.78 18.87 7.86
C ASP A 149 16.49 18.03 6.59
N PRO A 150 15.21 17.70 6.26
CA PRO A 150 14.00 17.97 7.04
C PRO A 150 13.92 17.25 8.39
N VAL A 151 13.33 17.93 9.37
CA VAL A 151 12.84 17.28 10.59
C VAL A 151 11.43 16.72 10.33
N ARG A 152 11.15 15.51 10.85
CA ARG A 152 9.85 14.83 10.69
C ARG A 152 9.02 14.88 11.97
N PRO A 153 7.68 14.77 11.89
CA PRO A 153 6.78 14.69 13.05
C PRO A 153 7.19 13.61 14.06
N ASP A 154 7.66 12.45 13.60
CA ASP A 154 8.03 11.32 14.47
C ASP A 154 9.16 11.67 15.45
N HIS A 155 10.09 12.55 15.08
CA HIS A 155 11.13 13.01 15.99
C HIS A 155 10.54 13.81 17.16
N TYR A 156 9.51 14.61 16.90
CA TYR A 156 8.81 15.36 17.93
C TYR A 156 7.96 14.43 18.80
N VAL A 157 7.27 13.46 18.19
CA VAL A 157 6.46 12.46 18.90
C VAL A 157 7.31 11.56 19.79
N GLU A 158 8.41 11.00 19.30
CA GLU A 158 9.29 10.12 20.09
C GLU A 158 9.89 10.87 21.29
N ARG A 159 10.34 12.12 21.08
CA ARG A 159 10.80 13.00 22.16
C ARG A 159 9.70 13.33 23.16
N ALA A 160 8.51 13.68 22.69
CA ALA A 160 7.37 14.01 23.54
C ALA A 160 6.94 12.83 24.42
N ARG A 161 6.92 11.61 23.86
CA ARG A 161 6.63 10.39 24.60
C ARG A 161 7.70 10.10 25.66
N LEU A 162 8.98 10.27 25.34
CA LEU A 162 10.07 10.08 26.30
C LEU A 162 10.04 11.10 27.44
N LEU A 163 9.69 12.36 27.14
CA LEU A 163 9.44 13.41 28.14
C LEU A 163 8.24 13.07 29.03
N ALA A 164 7.11 12.69 28.43
CA ALA A 164 5.89 12.34 29.15
C ALA A 164 6.08 11.11 30.05
N ALA A 165 6.81 10.09 29.59
CA ALA A 165 7.14 8.90 30.38
C ALA A 165 7.96 9.22 31.64
N GLY A 166 8.72 10.30 31.63
CA GLY A 166 9.43 10.79 32.83
C GLY A 166 8.73 11.92 33.57
N GLY A 167 7.43 12.15 33.32
CA GLY A 167 6.62 13.13 34.01
C GLY A 167 6.76 14.57 33.52
N GLU A 168 7.55 14.83 32.47
CA GLU A 168 7.78 16.17 31.92
C GLU A 168 6.75 16.53 30.84
N VAL A 169 5.47 16.32 31.15
CA VAL A 169 4.36 16.45 30.20
C VAL A 169 4.25 17.87 29.61
N GLU A 170 4.55 18.90 30.40
CA GLU A 170 4.58 20.29 29.90
C GLU A 170 5.63 20.53 28.83
N ARG A 171 6.80 19.90 28.96
CA ARG A 171 7.87 20.02 27.95
C ARG A 171 7.50 19.24 26.70
N ALA A 172 6.87 18.07 26.86
CA ALA A 172 6.36 17.28 25.75
C ALA A 172 5.34 18.09 24.92
N LEU A 173 4.35 18.71 25.59
CA LEU A 173 3.35 19.56 24.92
C LEU A 173 3.97 20.75 24.19
N ARG A 174 4.89 21.48 24.83
CA ARG A 174 5.61 22.59 24.16
C ARG A 174 6.38 22.11 22.92
N GLY A 175 7.00 20.93 23.00
CA GLY A 175 7.70 20.34 21.86
C GLY A 175 6.77 19.98 20.71
N LEU A 176 5.56 19.50 21.00
CA LEU A 176 4.54 19.22 19.97
C LEU A 176 3.95 20.51 19.39
N ASP A 177 3.80 21.57 20.18
CA ASP A 177 3.38 22.89 19.69
C ASP A 177 4.43 23.51 18.76
N GLU A 178 5.70 23.46 19.14
CA GLU A 178 6.83 23.87 18.29
C GLU A 178 6.84 23.07 16.97
N ALA A 179 6.56 21.77 17.03
CA ALA A 179 6.42 20.94 15.84
C ALA A 179 5.26 21.42 14.95
N GLY A 180 4.11 21.76 15.55
CA GLY A 180 2.96 22.29 14.83
C GLY A 180 3.21 23.66 14.18
N GLU A 181 4.01 24.51 14.82
CA GLU A 181 4.47 25.79 14.23
C GLU A 181 5.45 25.57 13.07
N ARG A 182 6.35 24.59 13.18
CA ARG A 182 7.38 24.31 12.17
C ARG A 182 6.88 23.48 10.99
N LEU A 183 5.96 22.52 11.22
CA LEU A 183 5.54 21.51 10.25
C LEU A 183 4.05 21.60 9.88
N GLY A 184 3.29 22.49 10.53
CA GLY A 184 1.84 22.59 10.39
C GLY A 184 1.06 21.75 11.41
N ALA A 185 -0.24 22.02 11.55
CA ALA A 185 -1.14 21.32 12.48
C ALA A 185 -1.53 19.93 11.95
N LEU A 186 -0.57 19.01 11.96
CA LEU A 186 -0.74 17.62 11.51
C LEU A 186 -1.52 16.80 12.53
N VAL A 187 -2.38 15.90 12.05
CA VAL A 187 -3.27 15.07 12.89
C VAL A 187 -2.49 14.22 13.91
N ASN A 188 -1.34 13.65 13.53
CA ASN A 188 -0.52 12.83 14.42
C ASN A 188 0.08 13.63 15.59
N LEU A 189 0.60 14.83 15.33
CA LEU A 189 1.13 15.74 16.35
C LEU A 189 0.04 16.19 17.33
N GLU A 190 -1.11 16.60 16.79
CA GLU A 190 -2.22 17.09 17.60
C GLU A 190 -2.91 15.93 18.36
N SER A 191 -2.95 14.73 17.80
CA SER A 191 -3.49 13.54 18.50
C SER A 191 -2.67 13.20 19.73
N GLU A 192 -1.34 13.23 19.64
CA GLU A 192 -0.45 13.05 20.79
C GLU A 192 -0.64 14.17 21.81
N ALA A 193 -0.72 15.43 21.36
CA ALA A 193 -0.93 16.56 22.27
C ALA A 193 -2.30 16.52 22.98
N ILE A 194 -3.37 16.13 22.27
CA ILE A 194 -4.71 15.91 22.84
C ILE A 194 -4.66 14.84 23.92
N ALA A 195 -3.98 13.72 23.67
CA ALA A 195 -3.85 12.64 24.65
C ALA A 195 -3.16 13.12 25.95
N LEU A 196 -2.09 13.91 25.82
CA LEU A 196 -1.37 14.49 26.96
C LEU A 196 -2.22 15.53 27.73
N GLU A 197 -2.94 16.42 27.03
CA GLU A 197 -3.82 17.41 27.67
C GLU A 197 -4.98 16.72 28.43
N VAL A 198 -5.56 15.66 27.87
CA VAL A 198 -6.59 14.85 28.55
C VAL A 198 -6.01 14.16 29.79
N ALA A 199 -4.81 13.59 29.69
CA ALA A 199 -4.14 12.96 30.84
C ALA A 199 -3.84 13.95 31.98
N LEU A 200 -3.65 15.24 31.66
CA LEU A 200 -3.49 16.32 32.63
C LEU A 200 -4.82 16.91 33.16
N GLY A 201 -5.96 16.43 32.67
CA GLY A 201 -7.29 16.98 32.99
C GLY A 201 -7.56 18.35 32.35
N ARG A 202 -6.78 18.75 31.35
CA ARG A 202 -6.88 20.05 30.64
C ARG A 202 -7.81 19.95 29.44
N HIS A 203 -9.02 19.54 29.72
CA HIS A 203 -10.01 19.22 28.71
C HIS A 203 -10.30 20.37 27.74
N ASP A 204 -10.34 21.63 28.19
CA ASP A 204 -10.57 22.78 27.30
C ASP A 204 -9.44 22.99 26.27
N ARG A 205 -8.19 22.69 26.63
CA ARG A 205 -7.06 22.73 25.69
C ARG A 205 -7.12 21.57 24.71
N ALA A 206 -7.45 20.37 25.19
CA ALA A 206 -7.68 19.21 24.33
C ALA A 206 -8.81 19.48 23.30
N LEU A 207 -9.90 20.13 23.71
CA LEU A 207 -11.00 20.54 22.82
C LEU A 207 -10.54 21.57 21.78
N ALA A 208 -9.76 22.57 22.18
CA ALA A 208 -9.22 23.57 21.25
C ALA A 208 -8.31 22.94 20.20
N ARG A 209 -7.45 21.99 20.60
CA ARG A 209 -6.60 21.22 19.68
C ARG A 209 -7.43 20.37 18.73
N LEU A 210 -8.41 19.63 19.24
CA LEU A 210 -9.32 18.84 18.41
C LEU A 210 -10.04 19.71 17.38
N ALA A 211 -10.45 20.93 17.75
CA ALA A 211 -11.10 21.86 16.83
C ALA A 211 -10.19 22.34 15.68
N ARG A 212 -8.86 22.42 15.89
CA ARG A 212 -7.90 22.79 14.82
C ARG A 212 -7.80 21.72 13.74
N VAL A 213 -7.86 20.45 14.14
CA VAL A 213 -7.76 19.31 13.22
C VAL A 213 -9.11 18.77 12.76
N ALA A 214 -10.21 19.13 13.44
CA ALA A 214 -11.57 18.72 13.08
C ALA A 214 -11.94 18.90 11.60
N PRO A 215 -11.55 20.00 10.91
CA PRO A 215 -11.84 20.17 9.47
C PRO A 215 -11.09 19.20 8.55
N GLN A 216 -10.04 18.54 9.04
CA GLN A 216 -9.24 17.57 8.28
C GLN A 216 -9.86 16.17 8.31
N PHE A 217 -10.85 15.91 9.18
CA PHE A 217 -11.53 14.62 9.26
C PHE A 217 -12.78 14.62 8.37
N GLU A 218 -12.88 13.65 7.47
CA GLU A 218 -14.09 13.44 6.66
C GLU A 218 -15.27 12.90 7.50
N ARG A 219 -14.99 12.22 8.62
CA ARG A 219 -16.00 11.57 9.48
C ARG A 219 -16.38 12.47 10.66
N ARG A 220 -17.58 13.05 10.60
CA ARG A 220 -18.08 14.00 11.60
C ARG A 220 -18.41 13.33 12.94
N GLU A 221 -18.92 12.10 12.91
CA GLU A 221 -19.34 11.33 14.09
C GLU A 221 -18.16 10.93 14.99
N THR A 222 -16.98 10.68 14.42
CA THR A 222 -15.76 10.32 15.19
C THR A 222 -15.21 11.54 15.93
N VAL A 223 -15.23 12.70 15.29
CA VAL A 223 -14.85 13.98 15.93
C VAL A 223 -15.83 14.35 17.04
N LEU A 224 -17.15 14.20 16.82
CA LEU A 224 -18.18 14.46 17.83
C LEU A 224 -18.06 13.51 19.02
N ALA A 225 -17.85 12.21 18.79
CA ALA A 225 -17.64 11.24 19.86
C ALA A 225 -16.39 11.57 20.69
N ARG A 226 -15.27 11.88 20.02
CA ARG A 226 -14.03 12.28 20.69
C ARG A 226 -14.20 13.58 21.48
N ARG A 227 -14.95 14.55 20.95
CA ARG A 227 -15.27 15.81 21.66
C ARG A 227 -16.13 15.55 22.90
N GLY A 228 -17.15 14.70 22.77
CA GLY A 228 -18.01 14.26 23.86
C GLY A 228 -17.25 13.54 24.97
N GLU A 229 -16.29 12.67 24.63
CA GLU A 229 -15.43 12.00 25.63
C GLU A 229 -14.60 12.99 26.44
N ILE A 230 -14.01 13.98 25.76
CA ILE A 230 -13.21 15.03 26.42
C ILE A 230 -14.12 15.89 27.31
N LEU A 231 -15.33 16.24 26.86
CA LEU A 231 -16.33 16.97 27.64
C LEU A 231 -16.81 16.18 28.86
N ALA A 232 -17.01 14.87 28.71
CA ALA A 232 -17.39 13.98 29.81
C ALA A 232 -16.28 13.93 30.87
N GLY A 233 -15.02 13.78 30.45
CA GLY A 233 -13.85 13.88 31.32
C GLY A 233 -13.75 15.24 32.04
N ALA A 234 -14.21 16.32 31.40
CA ALA A 234 -14.27 17.67 31.97
C ALA A 234 -15.40 17.88 33.00
N GLY A 235 -16.30 16.90 33.19
CA GLY A 235 -17.51 17.05 33.99
C GLY A 235 -18.61 17.90 33.31
N ARG A 236 -18.47 18.19 32.01
CA ARG A 236 -19.44 18.96 31.20
C ARG A 236 -20.50 18.02 30.64
N GLY A 237 -21.18 17.30 31.53
CA GLY A 237 -22.06 16.17 31.19
C GLY A 237 -23.16 16.52 30.18
N LEU A 238 -23.80 17.68 30.30
CA LEU A 238 -24.85 18.12 29.37
C LEU A 238 -24.32 18.36 27.95
N GLU A 239 -23.10 18.90 27.82
CA GLU A 239 -22.48 19.15 26.53
C GLU A 239 -21.92 17.86 25.93
N ALA A 240 -21.37 16.98 26.76
CA ALA A 240 -20.97 15.64 26.35
C ALA A 240 -22.16 14.83 25.85
N GLU A 241 -23.30 14.89 26.54
CA GLU A 241 -24.55 14.24 26.15
C GLU A 241 -25.09 14.83 24.84
N ALA A 242 -25.02 16.15 24.66
CA ALA A 242 -25.38 16.79 23.40
C ALA A 242 -24.49 16.31 22.24
N ASP A 243 -23.18 16.15 22.48
CA ASP A 243 -22.24 15.65 21.48
C ASP A 243 -22.38 14.16 21.19
N PHE A 244 -22.63 13.34 22.21
CA PHE A 244 -22.96 11.93 22.02
C PHE A 244 -24.27 11.75 21.28
N THR A 245 -25.28 12.57 21.58
CA THR A 245 -26.55 12.60 20.86
C THR A 245 -26.36 13.06 19.43
N ALA A 246 -25.53 14.08 19.18
CA ALA A 246 -25.21 14.54 17.84
C ALA A 246 -24.39 13.50 17.06
N ALA A 247 -23.49 12.78 17.72
CA ALA A 247 -22.74 11.66 17.14
C ALA A 247 -23.67 10.49 16.80
N LEU A 248 -24.58 10.12 17.70
CA LEU A 248 -25.61 9.11 17.44
C LEU A 248 -26.52 9.55 16.30
N THR A 249 -27.02 10.80 16.30
CA THR A 249 -27.84 11.34 15.19
C THR A 249 -27.08 11.31 13.87
N ALA A 250 -25.78 11.64 13.90
CA ALA A 250 -24.93 11.53 12.72
C ALA A 250 -24.79 10.06 12.27
N ILE A 251 -24.69 9.11 13.19
CA ILE A 251 -24.71 7.66 12.96
C ILE A 251 -26.07 7.20 12.39
N GLU A 252 -27.20 7.71 12.90
CA GLU A 252 -28.53 7.37 12.41
C GLU A 252 -28.80 7.93 11.01
N ALA A 253 -28.21 9.08 10.70
CA ALA A 253 -28.23 9.69 9.38
C ALA A 253 -27.27 9.02 8.39
N LEU A 254 -26.41 8.10 8.86
CA LEU A 254 -25.66 7.24 7.96
C LEU A 254 -26.62 6.31 7.21
N ARG A 255 -26.21 5.91 6.01
CA ARG A 255 -26.92 4.85 5.27
C ARG A 255 -26.97 3.57 6.13
N PRO A 256 -28.05 2.77 6.06
CA PRO A 256 -28.22 1.58 6.92
C PRO A 256 -27.00 0.65 6.96
N GLU A 257 -26.29 0.52 5.85
CA GLU A 257 -25.08 -0.29 5.70
C GLU A 257 -23.93 0.25 6.55
N ARG A 258 -23.72 1.58 6.54
CA ARG A 258 -22.71 2.26 7.36
C ARG A 258 -23.05 2.27 8.85
N ARG A 259 -24.34 2.35 9.21
CA ARG A 259 -24.78 2.22 10.61
C ARG A 259 -24.49 0.82 11.17
N SER A 260 -24.57 -0.21 10.32
CA SER A 260 -24.30 -1.60 10.70
C SER A 260 -22.81 -1.99 10.76
N ALA A 261 -21.90 -1.13 10.28
CA ALA A 261 -20.46 -1.41 10.28
C ALA A 261 -19.93 -1.66 11.71
N PRO A 262 -19.07 -2.67 11.96
CA PRO A 262 -18.63 -3.03 13.31
C PRO A 262 -18.01 -1.87 14.10
N ALA A 263 -17.26 -0.98 13.46
CA ALA A 263 -16.70 0.21 14.10
C ALA A 263 -17.77 1.26 14.46
N VAL A 264 -18.81 1.41 13.65
CA VAL A 264 -19.95 2.31 13.91
C VAL A 264 -20.89 1.70 14.95
N ALA A 265 -21.14 0.39 14.90
CA ALA A 265 -21.86 -0.33 15.94
C ALA A 265 -21.10 -0.35 17.26
N ALA A 266 -19.76 -0.49 17.25
CA ALA A 266 -18.93 -0.36 18.43
C ALA A 266 -18.92 1.08 18.96
N LEU A 267 -18.91 2.07 18.06
CA LEU A 267 -19.03 3.48 18.43
C LEU A 267 -20.42 3.78 19.01
N GLU A 268 -21.50 3.34 18.37
CA GLU A 268 -22.90 3.46 18.80
C GLU A 268 -23.12 2.75 20.14
N ALA A 269 -22.59 1.53 20.31
CA ALA A 269 -22.63 0.81 21.58
C ALA A 269 -21.83 1.53 22.67
N ARG A 270 -20.65 2.10 22.34
CA ARG A 270 -19.82 2.85 23.27
C ARG A 270 -20.46 4.18 23.67
N LEU A 271 -21.10 4.89 22.73
CA LEU A 271 -21.89 6.10 22.97
C LEU A 271 -23.14 5.79 23.80
N GLY A 272 -23.86 4.72 23.47
CA GLY A 272 -25.02 4.23 24.22
C GLY A 272 -24.65 3.83 25.66
N ALA A 273 -23.51 3.17 25.84
CA ALA A 273 -22.97 2.85 27.17
C ALA A 273 -22.57 4.12 27.94
N ALA A 274 -21.96 5.11 27.27
CA ALA A 274 -21.62 6.40 27.87
C ALA A 274 -22.86 7.19 28.31
N MET A 275 -23.98 7.06 27.60
CA MET A 275 -25.27 7.69 27.93
C MET A 275 -26.09 6.92 28.96
N SER A 276 -25.87 5.61 29.11
CA SER A 276 -26.63 4.74 30.03
C SER A 276 -25.96 4.57 31.41
N GLY A 277 -24.76 5.10 31.60
CA GLY A 277 -24.09 5.13 32.91
C GLY A 277 -24.79 6.07 33.90
N PRO A 278 -24.63 5.85 35.23
CA PRO A 278 -25.13 6.83 36.21
C PRO A 278 -24.51 8.21 35.92
N PRO A 279 -25.21 9.32 36.19
CA PRO A 279 -24.64 10.66 36.01
C PRO A 279 -23.30 10.71 36.72
N LEU A 280 -22.23 11.03 35.99
CA LEU A 280 -20.91 11.14 36.57
C LEU A 280 -21.01 12.08 37.79
N PRO A 281 -20.68 11.61 39.00
CA PRO A 281 -20.79 12.44 40.18
C PRO A 281 -19.93 13.68 39.95
N GLN A 282 -20.50 14.87 40.20
CA GLN A 282 -19.74 16.12 40.28
C GLN A 282 -18.73 15.97 41.43
N ARG A 283 -17.57 15.38 41.16
CA ARG A 283 -16.50 15.25 42.15
C ARG A 283 -15.93 16.65 42.37
N LYS A 284 -16.21 17.21 43.53
CA LYS A 284 -15.44 18.32 44.10
C LYS A 284 -13.97 17.92 44.09
N ALA A 285 -13.14 18.81 43.54
CA ALA A 285 -11.69 18.66 43.49
C ALA A 285 -11.13 18.26 44.86
N SER A 286 -10.65 17.03 44.98
CA SER A 286 -9.74 16.67 46.05
C SER A 286 -8.89 15.45 45.68
N ARG A 287 -7.58 15.67 45.84
CA ARG A 287 -6.43 14.75 45.87
C ARG A 287 -5.90 14.17 44.55
N GLN A 288 -4.62 14.49 44.33
CA GLN A 288 -3.65 13.81 43.49
C GLN A 288 -3.75 12.29 43.65
N GLU A 289 -4.25 11.59 42.63
CA GLU A 289 -3.92 10.19 42.39
C GLU A 289 -2.87 10.15 41.28
N ALA A 290 -1.80 9.38 41.52
CA ALA A 290 -0.68 9.25 40.61
C ALA A 290 -1.12 8.64 39.28
N ALA A 291 -0.62 9.21 38.17
CA ALA A 291 -0.87 8.76 36.82
C ALA A 291 -0.52 7.26 36.63
N PRO A 292 -1.26 6.50 35.79
CA PRO A 292 -0.89 5.14 35.48
C PRO A 292 0.43 5.11 34.70
N ALA A 293 1.31 4.19 35.07
CA ALA A 293 2.63 4.05 34.47
C ALA A 293 2.54 3.73 32.97
N ILE A 294 3.08 4.63 32.15
CA ILE A 294 3.35 4.38 30.73
C ILE A 294 4.42 3.27 30.67
N ARG A 295 4.05 2.08 30.20
CA ARG A 295 5.00 0.96 30.02
C ARG A 295 6.07 1.37 29.00
N ALA A 296 7.34 1.33 29.43
CA ALA A 296 8.49 1.44 28.57
C ALA A 296 8.54 0.25 27.57
N PHE A 297 8.80 0.54 26.29
CA PHE A 297 9.11 -0.48 25.28
C PHE A 297 10.62 -0.70 25.20
N PRO A 298 11.06 -1.93 24.85
CA PRO A 298 12.46 -2.31 24.76
C PRO A 298 13.11 -1.68 23.52
N ALA A 299 14.38 -1.33 23.67
CA ALA A 299 15.23 -0.92 22.58
C ALA A 299 15.68 -2.14 21.76
N ALA A 300 15.11 -2.33 20.58
CA ALA A 300 15.67 -3.17 19.53
C ALA A 300 15.11 -2.69 18.17
N GLY A 301 15.96 -2.51 17.17
CA GLY A 301 15.58 -2.03 15.84
C GLY A 301 16.12 -0.64 15.49
N VAL A 302 17.44 -0.47 15.45
CA VAL A 302 18.13 0.72 14.95
C VAL A 302 19.38 0.47 14.08
N PHE A 303 19.26 -0.18 12.92
CA PHE A 303 19.90 0.30 11.68
C PHE A 303 18.73 0.68 10.81
N THR A 304 18.41 1.96 10.62
CA THR A 304 18.86 2.54 9.35
C THR A 304 18.64 4.05 9.25
N GLU A 305 17.89 4.72 10.13
CA GLU A 305 17.23 5.92 9.62
C GLU A 305 18.06 7.22 9.66
N VAL A 306 18.97 7.31 10.62
CA VAL A 306 19.27 8.65 11.10
C VAL A 306 20.52 9.18 10.42
N ALA A 307 21.46 8.31 10.11
CA ALA A 307 22.79 8.72 10.41
C ALA A 307 23.64 8.86 9.09
N ALA A 308 23.22 8.28 7.96
CA ALA A 308 23.92 8.47 6.67
C ALA A 308 23.60 9.82 6.00
N ARG A 309 22.88 10.68 6.72
CA ARG A 309 22.42 11.99 6.30
C ARG A 309 23.54 13.04 6.25
N GLU A 310 24.58 12.96 7.07
CA GLU A 310 25.29 14.22 7.39
C GLU A 310 26.70 14.42 6.88
N ALA A 311 27.23 13.43 6.17
CA ALA A 311 28.42 13.70 5.38
C ALA A 311 28.13 14.59 4.14
N ARG A 312 26.87 14.99 3.86
CA ARG A 312 26.49 15.57 2.56
C ARG A 312 25.69 16.88 2.58
N HIS A 313 25.12 17.32 3.71
CA HIS A 313 24.36 18.58 3.75
C HIS A 313 25.23 19.84 3.68
N ALA A 314 26.55 19.73 3.91
CA ALA A 314 27.50 20.83 3.72
C ALA A 314 27.74 21.25 2.25
N ARG A 315 27.00 20.69 1.27
CA ARG A 315 27.09 21.08 -0.15
C ARG A 315 25.80 21.64 -0.75
N GLY A 316 24.69 21.70 0.00
CA GLY A 316 23.37 22.13 -0.52
C GLY A 316 22.92 23.53 -0.07
N THR A 317 23.42 24.04 1.06
CA THR A 317 23.02 25.35 1.60
C THR A 317 24.00 26.45 1.20
N ALA A 318 23.95 26.85 -0.08
CA ALA A 318 24.37 28.20 -0.40
C ALA A 318 23.26 29.16 0.06
N ALA A 319 23.30 29.55 1.34
CA ALA A 319 22.60 30.75 1.78
C ALA A 319 23.15 31.92 0.93
N LEU A 320 22.34 32.41 0.00
CA LEU A 320 22.70 33.59 -0.79
C LEU A 320 22.87 34.76 0.17
N ALA A 321 24.04 35.39 0.10
CA ALA A 321 24.25 36.72 0.65
C ALA A 321 23.15 37.68 0.15
N PRO A 322 22.71 38.66 0.95
CA PRO A 322 21.74 39.66 0.50
C PRO A 322 22.37 40.45 -0.67
N GLY A 323 21.96 40.10 -1.90
CA GLY A 323 22.56 40.63 -3.13
C GLY A 323 22.40 39.76 -4.38
N ALA A 324 21.70 38.62 -4.34
CA ALA A 324 21.49 37.78 -5.51
C ALA A 324 20.61 38.49 -6.57
N THR A 325 21.22 38.84 -7.70
CA THR A 325 20.52 39.37 -8.87
C THR A 325 19.58 38.30 -9.44
N ARG A 326 18.30 38.65 -9.62
CA ARG A 326 17.31 37.82 -10.33
C ARG A 326 17.90 37.32 -11.65
N SER A 327 17.92 36.00 -11.85
CA SER A 327 18.13 35.40 -13.17
C SER A 327 17.05 35.92 -14.13
N THR A 328 17.45 36.27 -15.35
CA THR A 328 16.57 36.74 -16.42
C THR A 328 15.99 35.60 -17.25
N ALA A 329 16.33 34.34 -16.96
CA ALA A 329 15.76 33.17 -17.62
C ALA A 329 14.40 32.82 -16.99
N SER A 330 13.40 32.52 -17.83
CA SER A 330 12.12 31.98 -17.38
C SER A 330 12.34 30.61 -16.71
N PRO A 331 11.71 30.35 -15.55
CA PRO A 331 11.78 29.04 -14.89
C PRO A 331 11.39 27.90 -15.84
N ALA A 332 12.06 26.76 -15.75
CA ALA A 332 11.77 25.58 -16.55
C ALA A 332 11.28 24.42 -15.66
N VAL A 333 10.30 23.66 -16.13
CA VAL A 333 9.84 22.44 -15.46
C VAL A 333 10.88 21.34 -15.70
N THR A 334 11.44 20.79 -14.62
CA THR A 334 12.45 19.72 -14.65
C THR A 334 11.88 18.35 -14.29
N ARG A 335 10.69 18.31 -13.68
CA ARG A 335 9.93 17.09 -13.39
C ARG A 335 8.44 17.34 -13.41
N GLY A 336 7.68 16.38 -13.96
CA GLY A 336 6.22 16.40 -13.91
C GLY A 336 5.56 17.28 -14.97
N PRO A 337 4.28 17.66 -14.79
CA PRO A 337 3.48 17.44 -13.59
C PRO A 337 3.09 15.98 -13.36
N TYR A 338 2.76 15.65 -12.12
CA TYR A 338 2.21 14.36 -11.72
C TYR A 338 1.14 14.50 -10.64
N LEU A 339 0.21 13.56 -10.62
CA LEU A 339 -1.01 13.61 -9.81
C LEU A 339 -0.94 12.64 -8.64
N GLN A 340 -1.26 13.12 -7.44
CA GLN A 340 -1.21 12.37 -6.18
C GLN A 340 -2.49 12.60 -5.37
N VAL A 341 -2.84 11.66 -4.49
CA VAL A 341 -3.96 11.77 -3.54
C VAL A 341 -5.24 12.31 -4.20
N GLY A 342 -5.71 11.59 -5.23
CA GLY A 342 -6.97 11.92 -5.89
C GLY A 342 -8.16 11.45 -5.06
N THR A 343 -9.13 12.34 -4.85
CA THR A 343 -10.35 12.09 -4.08
C THR A 343 -11.59 12.50 -4.89
N PRO A 344 -12.81 12.32 -4.36
CA PRO A 344 -14.01 12.79 -5.05
C PRO A 344 -14.08 14.32 -5.17
N THR A 345 -13.35 15.05 -4.34
CA THR A 345 -13.45 16.53 -4.27
C THR A 345 -12.11 17.23 -4.33
N SER A 346 -11.01 16.50 -4.48
CA SER A 346 -9.67 17.07 -4.51
C SER A 346 -8.66 16.23 -5.29
N VAL A 347 -7.54 16.86 -5.66
CA VAL A 347 -6.33 16.19 -6.15
C VAL A 347 -5.12 17.05 -5.80
N ARG A 348 -3.95 16.41 -5.58
CA ARG A 348 -2.67 17.11 -5.44
C ARG A 348 -1.91 17.08 -6.77
N VAL A 349 -1.49 18.24 -7.23
CA VAL A 349 -0.67 18.40 -8.44
C VAL A 349 0.75 18.76 -8.02
N ARG A 350 1.73 17.95 -8.44
CA ARG A 350 3.14 18.14 -8.12
C ARG A 350 4.00 18.34 -9.36
N TRP A 351 5.05 19.15 -9.24
CA TRP A 351 6.08 19.33 -10.28
C TRP A 351 7.37 19.91 -9.68
N ARG A 352 8.46 19.86 -10.45
CA ARG A 352 9.73 20.48 -10.08
C ARG A 352 10.13 21.56 -11.08
N THR A 353 10.74 22.64 -10.60
CA THR A 353 11.39 23.67 -11.43
C THR A 353 12.91 23.72 -11.20
N ASP A 354 13.64 24.31 -12.14
CA ASP A 354 15.09 24.50 -12.06
C ASP A 354 15.53 25.62 -11.09
N VAL A 355 14.62 26.54 -10.77
CA VAL A 355 14.83 27.67 -9.86
C VAL A 355 13.61 27.84 -8.95
N ALA A 356 13.81 28.32 -7.72
CA ALA A 356 12.69 28.48 -6.79
C ALA A 356 11.68 29.55 -7.27
N THR A 357 10.40 29.18 -7.32
CA THR A 357 9.28 30.08 -7.68
C THR A 357 8.09 29.89 -6.76
N ASP A 358 7.15 30.82 -6.81
CA ASP A 358 5.79 30.62 -6.33
C ASP A 358 5.06 29.63 -7.24
N SER A 359 3.92 29.11 -6.77
CA SER A 359 3.18 28.02 -7.42
C SER A 359 1.77 28.47 -7.80
N ARG A 360 1.32 28.08 -8.99
CA ARG A 360 -0.07 28.21 -9.43
C ARG A 360 -0.48 27.00 -10.25
N VAL A 361 -1.69 26.54 -10.00
CA VAL A 361 -2.42 25.64 -10.90
C VAL A 361 -3.68 26.35 -11.36
N ARG A 362 -3.85 26.53 -12.66
CA ARG A 362 -5.15 26.93 -13.24
C ARG A 362 -5.87 25.68 -13.71
N TYR A 363 -7.18 25.61 -13.51
CA TYR A 363 -7.97 24.42 -13.85
C TYR A 363 -9.40 24.77 -14.25
N GLY A 364 -10.07 23.85 -14.93
CA GLY A 364 -11.44 24.03 -15.40
C GLY A 364 -11.98 22.82 -16.16
N LEU A 365 -13.26 22.89 -16.54
CA LEU A 365 -13.93 21.82 -17.29
C LEU A 365 -13.67 21.91 -18.81
N ASP A 366 -13.28 23.08 -19.29
CA ASP A 366 -12.96 23.36 -20.69
C ASP A 366 -11.45 23.61 -20.81
N PRO A 367 -10.70 22.83 -21.61
CA PRO A 367 -9.26 23.03 -21.79
C PRO A 367 -8.90 24.37 -22.42
N SER A 368 -9.83 25.03 -23.11
CA SER A 368 -9.66 26.36 -23.69
C SER A 368 -9.99 27.50 -22.72
N ALA A 369 -10.63 27.20 -21.58
CA ALA A 369 -11.10 28.18 -20.61
C ALA A 369 -10.97 27.68 -19.15
N LEU A 370 -9.74 27.69 -18.64
CA LEU A 370 -9.43 27.36 -17.24
C LEU A 370 -9.88 28.49 -16.31
N SER A 371 -11.09 28.38 -15.76
CA SER A 371 -11.78 29.44 -14.99
C SER A 371 -11.44 29.50 -13.51
N GLN A 372 -10.71 28.51 -12.98
CA GLN A 372 -10.35 28.40 -11.57
C GLN A 372 -8.84 28.39 -11.39
N SER A 373 -8.36 28.76 -10.19
CA SER A 373 -6.95 28.69 -9.86
C SER A 373 -6.70 28.43 -8.37
N ALA A 374 -5.64 27.69 -8.07
CA ALA A 374 -5.07 27.55 -6.74
C ALA A 374 -3.61 28.05 -6.76
N THR A 375 -3.17 28.72 -5.70
CA THR A 375 -1.85 29.35 -5.63
C THR A 375 -1.18 29.09 -4.29
N ASP A 376 0.14 28.99 -4.30
CA ASP A 376 1.00 29.03 -3.12
C ASP A 376 2.11 30.06 -3.34
N ALA A 377 2.26 30.99 -2.39
CA ALA A 377 3.24 32.07 -2.48
C ALA A 377 4.66 31.65 -2.05
N ALA A 378 4.82 30.48 -1.43
CA ALA A 378 6.13 29.98 -1.01
C ALA A 378 7.05 29.74 -2.21
N LEU A 379 8.28 30.26 -2.14
CA LEU A 379 9.29 30.03 -3.17
C LEU A 379 9.94 28.66 -2.95
N THR A 380 9.72 27.73 -3.87
CA THR A 380 10.24 26.36 -3.81
C THR A 380 10.61 25.88 -5.21
N THR A 381 11.46 24.86 -5.28
CA THR A 381 11.69 24.09 -6.52
C THR A 381 10.82 22.83 -6.57
N GLU A 382 10.35 22.33 -5.42
CA GLU A 382 9.41 21.21 -5.29
C GLU A 382 8.02 21.78 -5.01
N HIS A 383 7.17 21.77 -6.03
CA HIS A 383 5.83 22.34 -5.94
C HIS A 383 4.80 21.25 -5.65
N GLU A 384 3.89 21.55 -4.73
CA GLU A 384 2.72 20.73 -4.45
C GLU A 384 1.52 21.64 -4.20
N VAL A 385 0.50 21.53 -5.04
CA VAL A 385 -0.71 22.35 -4.94
C VAL A 385 -1.93 21.44 -4.88
N ALA A 386 -2.69 21.55 -3.78
CA ALA A 386 -3.98 20.88 -3.63
C ALA A 386 -5.08 21.68 -4.35
N LEU A 387 -5.82 21.00 -5.21
CA LEU A 387 -7.08 21.50 -5.78
C LEU A 387 -8.20 20.91 -4.95
N THR A 388 -9.11 21.73 -4.42
CA THR A 388 -10.19 21.29 -3.53
C THR A 388 -11.55 21.84 -3.98
N GLY A 389 -12.64 21.31 -3.43
CA GLY A 389 -14.00 21.73 -3.80
C GLY A 389 -14.42 21.30 -5.20
N LEU A 390 -13.80 20.26 -5.75
CA LEU A 390 -14.09 19.71 -7.06
C LEU A 390 -15.36 18.86 -7.04
N ALA A 391 -16.03 18.74 -8.19
CA ALA A 391 -17.10 17.77 -8.38
C ALA A 391 -16.52 16.35 -8.56
N SER A 392 -17.20 15.33 -8.03
CA SER A 392 -16.83 13.93 -8.17
C SER A 392 -17.05 13.39 -9.57
N ASP A 393 -16.24 12.41 -9.98
CA ASP A 393 -16.34 11.76 -11.29
C ASP A 393 -16.37 12.75 -12.47
N GLN A 394 -15.60 13.84 -12.33
CA GLN A 394 -15.58 14.94 -13.28
C GLN A 394 -14.19 15.09 -13.87
N THR A 395 -14.14 15.25 -15.20
CA THR A 395 -12.89 15.59 -15.88
C THR A 395 -12.58 17.07 -15.70
N TYR A 396 -11.35 17.37 -15.27
CA TYR A 396 -10.77 18.70 -15.20
C TYR A 396 -9.50 18.76 -16.03
N TYR A 397 -9.28 19.88 -16.71
CA TYR A 397 -8.04 20.22 -17.39
C TYR A 397 -7.25 21.21 -16.53
N TYR A 398 -5.92 21.23 -16.66
CA TYR A 398 -5.09 22.10 -15.84
C TYR A 398 -3.80 22.57 -16.51
N THR A 399 -3.27 23.69 -16.04
CA THR A 399 -1.91 24.18 -16.32
C THR A 399 -1.18 24.42 -15.00
N ILE A 400 0.12 24.15 -14.96
CA ILE A 400 1.02 24.45 -13.83
C ILE A 400 1.91 25.65 -14.14
N GLY A 401 2.35 26.38 -13.13
CA GLY A 401 3.33 27.44 -13.27
C GLY A 401 3.45 28.33 -12.05
N THR A 402 3.77 29.60 -12.28
CA THR A 402 3.85 30.66 -11.26
C THR A 402 2.57 31.49 -11.25
N THR A 403 2.39 32.41 -10.29
CA THR A 403 1.23 33.32 -10.29
C THR A 403 1.17 34.25 -11.51
N THR A 404 2.26 34.36 -12.27
CA THR A 404 2.39 35.28 -13.42
C THR A 404 2.58 34.56 -14.76
N LEU A 405 2.97 33.29 -14.77
CA LEU A 405 3.33 32.54 -15.97
C LEU A 405 2.90 31.08 -15.86
N ASP A 406 2.23 30.55 -16.88
CA ASP A 406 2.06 29.10 -17.01
C ASP A 406 3.33 28.49 -17.61
N LEU A 407 3.85 27.45 -16.97
CA LEU A 407 5.08 26.77 -17.35
C LEU A 407 4.81 25.50 -18.17
N ALA A 408 3.70 24.81 -17.90
CA ALA A 408 3.27 23.65 -18.68
C ALA A 408 1.75 23.45 -18.61
N GLY A 409 1.17 22.97 -19.72
CA GLY A 409 -0.23 22.56 -19.79
C GLY A 409 -0.83 22.81 -21.17
N ASP A 410 -1.62 21.85 -21.63
CA ASP A 410 -2.43 21.90 -22.84
C ASP A 410 -3.66 20.98 -22.65
N SER A 411 -4.43 20.70 -23.71
CA SER A 411 -5.61 19.83 -23.63
C SER A 411 -5.32 18.38 -23.21
N THR A 412 -4.07 17.97 -23.15
CA THR A 412 -3.62 16.65 -22.69
C THR A 412 -3.38 16.57 -21.19
N TYR A 413 -3.41 17.70 -20.48
CA TYR A 413 -3.20 17.78 -19.03
C TYR A 413 -4.57 17.78 -18.36
N SER A 414 -4.98 16.60 -17.89
CA SER A 414 -6.33 16.42 -17.34
C SER A 414 -6.37 15.33 -16.30
N PHE A 415 -7.21 15.48 -15.28
CA PHE A 415 -7.47 14.43 -14.31
C PHE A 415 -8.98 14.18 -14.20
N VAL A 416 -9.37 13.05 -13.64
CA VAL A 416 -10.75 12.77 -13.23
C VAL A 416 -10.73 12.59 -11.73
N THR A 417 -11.55 13.37 -11.03
CA THR A 417 -11.81 13.17 -9.61
C THR A 417 -12.44 11.80 -9.40
N THR A 418 -12.16 11.18 -8.26
CA THR A 418 -12.66 9.82 -8.03
C THR A 418 -14.19 9.81 -7.90
N PRO A 419 -14.87 8.69 -8.18
CA PRO A 419 -16.27 8.54 -7.85
C PRO A 419 -16.46 8.65 -6.34
N ALA A 420 -17.59 9.20 -5.90
CA ALA A 420 -17.90 9.28 -4.47
C ALA A 420 -17.84 7.88 -3.82
N SER A 421 -17.30 7.80 -2.60
CA SER A 421 -17.17 6.53 -1.87
C SER A 421 -18.52 5.79 -1.79
N GLY A 422 -18.48 4.48 -2.08
CA GLY A 422 -19.65 3.60 -2.17
C GLY A 422 -20.47 3.74 -3.46
N THR A 423 -20.01 4.52 -4.45
CA THR A 423 -20.65 4.55 -5.78
C THR A 423 -19.98 3.58 -6.74
N TRP A 424 -20.78 2.98 -7.61
CA TRP A 424 -20.27 2.09 -8.63
C TRP A 424 -19.89 2.84 -9.91
N LYS A 425 -18.71 2.53 -10.46
CA LYS A 425 -18.25 2.94 -11.79
C LYS A 425 -17.38 1.84 -12.40
N PRO A 426 -17.49 1.54 -13.71
CA PRO A 426 -16.49 0.74 -14.40
C PRO A 426 -15.10 1.34 -14.21
N THR A 427 -14.19 0.58 -13.61
CA THR A 427 -12.86 1.08 -13.22
C THR A 427 -11.78 0.25 -13.87
N ARG A 428 -10.80 0.88 -14.52
CA ARG A 428 -9.60 0.24 -15.05
C ARG A 428 -8.36 0.61 -14.26
N LEU A 429 -7.65 -0.42 -13.82
CA LEU A 429 -6.38 -0.31 -13.14
C LEU A 429 -5.26 -0.76 -14.08
N TRP A 430 -4.14 -0.04 -14.05
CA TRP A 430 -2.86 -0.54 -14.54
C TRP A 430 -1.95 -0.85 -13.37
N ILE A 431 -1.34 -2.03 -13.36
CA ILE A 431 -0.48 -2.47 -12.27
C ILE A 431 0.87 -2.90 -12.84
N ILE A 432 1.93 -2.31 -12.30
CA ILE A 432 3.32 -2.61 -12.65
C ILE A 432 4.14 -2.84 -11.37
N GLY A 433 4.97 -3.87 -11.34
CA GLY A 433 6.03 -4.05 -10.33
C GLY A 433 7.41 -4.04 -10.96
N ASP A 434 8.42 -3.56 -10.22
CA ASP A 434 9.84 -3.70 -10.58
C ASP A 434 10.14 -3.05 -11.94
N SER A 435 9.50 -1.91 -12.15
CA SER A 435 9.55 -1.15 -13.40
C SER A 435 10.73 -0.18 -13.46
N GLY A 436 11.46 -0.04 -12.36
CA GLY A 436 12.33 1.09 -12.05
C GLY A 436 13.65 1.20 -12.81
N LEU A 437 13.87 0.44 -13.89
CA LEU A 437 15.15 0.46 -14.63
C LEU A 437 15.23 1.56 -15.69
N GLY A 438 14.10 2.18 -16.08
CA GLY A 438 14.07 3.18 -17.16
C GLY A 438 14.63 2.68 -18.49
N ASN A 439 14.59 1.37 -18.72
CA ASN A 439 15.20 0.71 -19.88
C ASN A 439 14.19 0.51 -21.03
N ALA A 440 14.63 -0.14 -22.12
CA ALA A 440 13.76 -0.42 -23.27
C ALA A 440 12.61 -1.38 -22.94
N ASN A 441 12.80 -2.30 -21.98
CA ASN A 441 11.77 -3.24 -21.55
C ASN A 441 10.63 -2.53 -20.83
N ALA A 442 10.96 -1.62 -19.89
CA ALA A 442 9.97 -0.79 -19.20
C ALA A 442 9.13 0.02 -20.19
N ARG A 443 9.77 0.61 -21.20
CA ARG A 443 9.08 1.32 -22.29
C ARG A 443 8.21 0.38 -23.13
N ALA A 444 8.66 -0.83 -23.44
CA ALA A 444 7.86 -1.80 -24.19
C ALA A 444 6.61 -2.25 -23.41
N VAL A 445 6.73 -2.49 -22.09
CA VAL A 445 5.59 -2.80 -21.22
C VAL A 445 4.59 -1.64 -21.15
N ARG A 446 5.08 -0.40 -21.01
CA ARG A 446 4.26 0.81 -21.12
C ARG A 446 3.52 0.87 -22.46
N ASP A 447 4.25 0.71 -23.57
CA ASP A 447 3.71 0.87 -24.92
C ASP A 447 2.66 -0.22 -25.23
N ALA A 448 2.88 -1.44 -24.76
CA ALA A 448 1.91 -2.53 -24.82
C ALA A 448 0.61 -2.17 -24.07
N TYR A 449 0.73 -1.61 -22.86
CA TYR A 449 -0.43 -1.13 -22.11
C TYR A 449 -1.15 0.03 -22.80
N VAL A 450 -0.41 1.05 -23.27
CA VAL A 450 -0.98 2.20 -23.98
C VAL A 450 -1.73 1.76 -25.23
N ALA A 451 -1.16 0.83 -26.00
CA ALA A 451 -1.81 0.25 -27.17
C ALA A 451 -3.08 -0.54 -26.80
N TYR A 452 -3.02 -1.34 -25.73
CA TYR A 452 -4.17 -2.11 -25.24
C TYR A 452 -5.29 -1.23 -24.71
N THR A 453 -4.97 -0.17 -23.95
CA THR A 453 -5.99 0.70 -23.37
C THR A 453 -6.60 1.65 -24.39
N GLY A 454 -5.83 2.06 -25.41
CA GLY A 454 -6.29 2.95 -26.47
C GLY A 454 -6.91 4.23 -25.89
N ALA A 455 -8.15 4.54 -26.28
CA ALA A 455 -8.87 5.70 -25.78
C ALA A 455 -9.50 5.52 -24.39
N ARG A 456 -9.52 4.29 -23.84
CA ARG A 456 -10.06 4.04 -22.50
C ARG A 456 -9.10 4.59 -21.46
N ARG A 457 -9.64 5.43 -20.57
CA ARG A 457 -8.89 6.05 -19.47
C ARG A 457 -8.33 4.97 -18.53
N THR A 458 -7.11 5.21 -18.06
CA THR A 458 -6.53 4.55 -16.89
C THR A 458 -7.04 5.27 -15.65
N ASP A 459 -8.02 4.68 -14.96
CA ASP A 459 -8.63 5.30 -13.79
C ASP A 459 -7.68 5.30 -12.59
N LEU A 460 -6.94 4.20 -12.43
CA LEU A 460 -5.95 4.00 -11.36
C LEU A 460 -4.68 3.37 -11.91
N TRP A 461 -3.56 3.74 -11.30
CA TRP A 461 -2.25 3.16 -11.58
C TRP A 461 -1.56 2.77 -10.27
N LEU A 462 -1.24 1.48 -10.12
CA LEU A 462 -0.52 0.95 -8.98
C LEU A 462 0.92 0.63 -9.38
N MET A 463 1.88 1.04 -8.57
CA MET A 463 3.25 0.52 -8.64
C MET A 463 3.54 -0.36 -7.44
N LEU A 464 4.01 -1.58 -7.68
CA LEU A 464 4.22 -2.64 -6.68
C LEU A 464 5.62 -2.62 -6.06
N GLY A 465 6.29 -1.46 -6.04
CA GLY A 465 7.62 -1.28 -5.48
C GLY A 465 8.73 -1.53 -6.49
N ASP A 466 9.95 -1.19 -6.07
CA ASP A 466 11.13 -1.11 -6.91
C ASP A 466 10.91 -0.21 -8.13
N ASN A 467 10.45 0.99 -7.79
CA ASN A 467 10.04 2.03 -8.73
C ASN A 467 11.26 2.75 -9.32
N ALA A 468 12.43 2.64 -8.68
CA ALA A 468 13.70 3.15 -9.16
C ALA A 468 14.88 2.28 -8.70
N TYR A 469 15.72 1.84 -9.64
CA TYR A 469 16.89 1.01 -9.36
C TYR A 469 18.22 1.75 -9.47
N SER A 470 19.27 1.33 -8.78
CA SER A 470 19.31 0.19 -7.84
C SER A 470 19.14 0.60 -6.37
N SER A 471 18.88 1.88 -6.11
CA SER A 471 18.87 2.42 -4.75
C SER A 471 17.90 3.58 -4.54
N GLY A 472 16.97 3.76 -5.47
CA GLY A 472 15.86 4.69 -5.34
C GLY A 472 16.24 6.16 -5.36
N THR A 473 17.37 6.55 -5.94
CA THR A 473 17.80 7.97 -5.92
C THR A 473 16.90 8.85 -6.77
N ASP A 474 16.89 10.15 -6.50
CA ASP A 474 16.09 11.14 -7.21
C ASP A 474 16.34 11.10 -8.72
N ALA A 475 17.58 10.94 -9.15
CA ALA A 475 17.94 10.80 -10.56
C ALA A 475 17.47 9.46 -11.17
N GLN A 476 17.44 8.39 -10.36
CA GLN A 476 16.90 7.11 -10.78
C GLN A 476 15.39 7.20 -10.94
N TYR A 477 14.67 7.85 -10.02
CA TYR A 477 13.25 8.17 -10.18
C TYR A 477 12.98 9.07 -11.40
N GLN A 478 13.81 10.09 -11.63
CA GLN A 478 13.70 10.93 -12.82
C GLN A 478 13.68 10.07 -14.09
N THR A 479 14.67 9.19 -14.23
CA THR A 479 14.81 8.34 -15.42
C THR A 479 13.70 7.28 -15.50
N ALA A 480 13.46 6.59 -14.39
CA ALA A 480 12.64 5.39 -14.36
C ALA A 480 11.14 5.67 -14.30
N VAL A 481 10.73 6.76 -13.65
CA VAL A 481 9.33 7.12 -13.47
C VAL A 481 8.96 8.28 -14.37
N PHE A 482 9.62 9.42 -14.23
CA PHE A 482 9.19 10.67 -14.86
C PHE A 482 9.47 10.72 -16.36
N ASP A 483 10.67 10.33 -16.79
CA ASP A 483 11.04 10.30 -18.20
C ASP A 483 10.35 9.13 -18.94
N THR A 484 10.05 8.04 -18.23
CA THR A 484 9.44 6.84 -18.81
C THR A 484 7.91 6.96 -18.91
N TYR A 485 7.23 7.55 -17.91
CA TYR A 485 5.76 7.55 -17.84
C TYR A 485 5.11 8.94 -17.81
N GLY A 486 5.84 10.01 -18.20
CA GLY A 486 5.37 11.40 -18.11
C GLY A 486 3.97 11.67 -18.68
N GLU A 487 3.57 11.01 -19.78
CA GLU A 487 2.22 11.17 -20.32
C GLU A 487 1.13 10.61 -19.41
N MET A 488 1.40 9.52 -18.70
CA MET A 488 0.45 8.89 -17.78
C MET A 488 0.39 9.67 -16.47
N LEU A 489 1.54 10.11 -15.96
CA LEU A 489 1.65 10.88 -14.72
C LEU A 489 0.82 12.17 -14.73
N ARG A 490 0.72 12.85 -15.88
CA ARG A 490 -0.10 14.07 -16.04
C ARG A 490 -1.60 13.79 -16.23
N ARG A 491 -2.03 12.52 -16.30
CA ARG A 491 -3.42 12.14 -16.58
C ARG A 491 -4.08 11.20 -15.57
N SER A 492 -3.29 10.38 -14.90
CA SER A 492 -3.75 9.33 -13.99
C SER A 492 -3.04 9.48 -12.65
N VAL A 493 -3.80 9.29 -11.58
CA VAL A 493 -3.26 9.30 -10.22
C VAL A 493 -2.47 8.01 -10.00
N LEU A 494 -1.22 8.18 -9.60
CA LEU A 494 -0.29 7.08 -9.31
C LEU A 494 -0.29 6.78 -7.80
N TRP A 495 -0.42 5.50 -7.46
CA TRP A 495 -0.36 4.97 -6.10
C TRP A 495 0.78 3.94 -5.99
N PRO A 496 1.94 4.34 -5.45
CA PRO A 496 3.07 3.43 -5.34
C PRO A 496 3.14 2.79 -3.95
N THR A 497 3.66 1.57 -3.90
CA THR A 497 4.28 1.00 -2.70
C THR A 497 5.79 1.09 -2.84
N ARG A 498 6.49 0.98 -1.73
CA ARG A 498 7.94 1.00 -1.65
C ARG A 498 8.50 -0.42 -1.66
N GLY A 499 9.54 -0.66 -2.46
CA GLY A 499 10.34 -1.87 -2.49
C GLY A 499 11.72 -1.71 -1.84
N ASN A 500 12.52 -2.78 -1.88
CA ASN A 500 13.86 -2.79 -1.30
C ASN A 500 14.88 -1.97 -2.11
N HIS A 501 14.66 -1.77 -3.41
CA HIS A 501 15.50 -0.90 -4.24
C HIS A 501 15.09 0.56 -4.18
N ASP A 502 13.91 0.90 -3.66
CA ASP A 502 13.47 2.30 -3.49
C ASP A 502 14.21 3.04 -2.36
N VAL A 503 15.15 2.37 -1.69
CA VAL A 503 16.01 2.97 -0.67
C VAL A 503 17.49 2.64 -0.83
N LEU A 504 18.33 3.60 -0.45
CA LEU A 504 19.71 3.29 -0.09
C LEU A 504 19.68 2.61 1.28
N TYR A 505 20.21 1.39 1.36
CA TYR A 505 20.42 0.65 2.61
C TYR A 505 21.27 1.40 3.67
N SER A 506 21.84 2.56 3.34
CA SER A 506 22.46 3.46 4.30
C SER A 506 21.46 4.37 5.03
N GLY A 507 20.17 4.40 4.65
CA GLY A 507 19.18 5.36 5.17
C GLY A 507 19.44 6.82 4.77
N ALA A 508 20.32 7.04 3.79
CA ALA A 508 20.60 8.36 3.25
C ALA A 508 19.57 8.79 2.20
N ASN A 509 18.79 7.83 1.69
CA ASN A 509 17.86 8.08 0.62
C ASN A 509 16.44 7.96 1.10
N ASN A 510 15.72 9.08 1.04
CA ASN A 510 14.31 9.21 1.30
C ASN A 510 13.52 9.65 0.07
N ASP A 511 14.16 9.62 -1.11
CA ASP A 511 13.62 10.21 -2.33
C ASP A 511 12.23 9.65 -2.64
N TYR A 512 11.92 8.38 -2.32
CA TYR A 512 10.55 7.86 -2.43
C TYR A 512 9.51 8.72 -1.68
N TYR A 513 9.70 8.99 -0.39
CA TYR A 513 8.75 9.80 0.40
C TYR A 513 8.86 11.30 0.06
N ASP A 514 10.01 11.77 -0.40
CA ASP A 514 10.14 13.16 -0.82
C ASP A 514 9.45 13.39 -2.18
N ILE A 515 9.39 12.37 -3.05
CA ILE A 515 8.83 12.43 -4.41
C ILE A 515 7.33 12.19 -4.44
N PHE A 516 6.82 11.27 -3.63
CA PHE A 516 5.40 10.90 -3.62
C PHE A 516 4.68 11.42 -2.39
N THR A 517 3.37 11.68 -2.52
CA THR A 517 2.54 12.13 -1.41
C THR A 517 1.49 11.06 -1.12
N MET A 518 1.43 10.58 0.13
CA MET A 518 0.52 9.52 0.56
C MET A 518 -0.61 10.07 1.45
N PRO A 519 -1.80 9.44 1.46
CA PRO A 519 -2.93 9.86 2.27
C PRO A 519 -2.76 9.43 3.74
N THR A 520 -1.74 9.95 4.42
CA THR A 520 -1.39 9.55 5.80
C THR A 520 -2.49 9.86 6.81
N ALA A 521 -3.38 10.81 6.51
CA ALA A 521 -4.53 11.21 7.32
C ALA A 521 -5.85 10.64 6.80
N ALA A 522 -5.80 9.62 5.91
CA ALA A 522 -6.95 9.05 5.20
C ALA A 522 -7.71 10.05 4.32
N GLU A 523 -6.98 11.00 3.72
CA GLU A 523 -7.56 12.00 2.81
C GLU A 523 -8.25 11.40 1.59
N ALA A 524 -7.94 10.13 1.25
CA ALA A 524 -8.49 9.44 0.10
C ALA A 524 -9.40 8.25 0.47
N GLY A 525 -9.79 8.11 1.74
CA GLY A 525 -10.59 6.98 2.23
C GLY A 525 -9.82 6.07 3.19
N GLY A 526 -10.54 5.13 3.82
CA GLY A 526 -9.99 4.22 4.83
C GLY A 526 -9.74 4.85 6.20
N VAL A 527 -8.77 4.29 6.94
CA VAL A 527 -8.37 4.74 8.29
C VAL A 527 -7.00 5.41 8.24
N ALA A 528 -6.83 6.55 8.93
CA ALA A 528 -5.57 7.26 8.97
C ALA A 528 -4.44 6.37 9.52
N SER A 529 -3.41 6.13 8.73
CA SER A 529 -2.24 5.34 9.12
C SER A 529 -1.23 6.16 9.92
N GLY A 530 -1.21 7.48 9.72
CA GLY A 530 -0.17 8.38 10.22
C GLY A 530 1.21 8.09 9.62
N SER A 531 1.28 7.31 8.52
CA SER A 531 2.52 6.84 7.92
C SER A 531 2.48 6.96 6.39
N GLU A 532 3.58 7.39 5.80
CA GLU A 532 3.78 7.38 4.35
C GLU A 532 4.11 5.98 3.80
N ALA A 533 4.46 5.04 4.68
CA ALA A 533 4.90 3.70 4.30
C ALA A 533 3.73 2.79 3.91
N TYR A 534 2.63 2.89 4.66
CA TYR A 534 1.41 2.09 4.44
C TYR A 534 0.19 2.98 4.61
N TYR A 535 -0.79 2.78 3.75
CA TYR A 535 -1.97 3.65 3.63
C TYR A 535 -3.09 2.92 2.89
N SER A 536 -4.29 3.48 2.93
CA SER A 536 -5.44 2.99 2.16
C SER A 536 -6.13 4.14 1.44
N PHE A 537 -6.96 3.80 0.45
CA PHE A 537 -7.78 4.76 -0.28
C PHE A 537 -8.98 4.07 -0.94
N ASP A 538 -10.02 4.84 -1.23
CA ASP A 538 -11.23 4.40 -1.90
C ASP A 538 -11.30 4.96 -3.34
N TYR A 539 -11.77 4.15 -4.26
CA TYR A 539 -12.19 4.58 -5.59
C TYR A 539 -13.59 4.01 -5.88
N GLY A 540 -14.62 4.84 -5.66
CA GLY A 540 -16.00 4.35 -5.73
C GLY A 540 -16.27 3.27 -4.67
N ASN A 541 -16.61 2.05 -5.08
CA ASN A 541 -16.86 0.90 -4.20
C ASN A 541 -15.65 -0.04 -4.02
N ILE A 542 -14.47 0.40 -4.44
CA ILE A 542 -13.23 -0.38 -4.37
C ILE A 542 -12.34 0.24 -3.30
N HIS A 543 -11.98 -0.56 -2.30
CA HIS A 543 -11.06 -0.19 -1.25
C HIS A 543 -9.67 -0.79 -1.52
N PHE A 544 -8.65 0.07 -1.47
CA PHE A 544 -7.27 -0.28 -1.72
C PHE A 544 -6.44 -0.17 -0.45
N ILE A 545 -5.58 -1.16 -0.23
CA ILE A 545 -4.68 -1.22 0.92
C ILE A 545 -3.24 -1.36 0.42
N CYS A 546 -2.40 -0.38 0.71
CA CYS A 546 -0.96 -0.44 0.50
C CYS A 546 -0.27 -0.81 1.81
N LEU A 547 0.45 -1.94 1.86
CA LEU A 547 1.32 -2.30 2.98
C LEU A 547 2.79 -2.05 2.64
N ASP A 548 3.60 -1.83 3.69
CA ASP A 548 5.06 -1.77 3.59
C ASP A 548 5.65 -3.08 4.11
N SER A 549 6.12 -3.90 3.18
CA SER A 549 6.76 -5.16 3.53
C SER A 549 8.28 -5.03 3.74
N GLU A 550 8.87 -3.87 3.47
CA GLU A 550 10.31 -3.63 3.59
C GLU A 550 10.68 -3.05 4.95
N GLY A 551 10.26 -1.81 5.23
CA GLY A 551 10.75 -1.02 6.37
C GLY A 551 9.93 -1.17 7.64
N SER A 552 8.63 -1.44 7.51
CA SER A 552 7.69 -1.49 8.63
C SER A 552 7.71 -2.83 9.38
N SER A 553 7.37 -2.80 10.67
CA SER A 553 7.22 -4.03 11.45
C SER A 553 6.06 -4.87 10.92
N ARG A 554 6.37 -6.10 10.50
CA ARG A 554 5.40 -7.12 10.06
C ARG A 554 4.87 -7.99 11.20
N SER A 555 5.13 -7.61 12.46
CA SER A 555 4.60 -8.31 13.63
C SER A 555 3.08 -8.16 13.70
N THR A 556 2.37 -9.20 14.13
CA THR A 556 0.92 -9.16 14.34
C THR A 556 0.49 -8.12 15.38
N THR A 557 1.37 -7.70 16.28
CA THR A 557 1.14 -6.61 17.24
C THR A 557 1.78 -5.28 16.84
N GLY A 558 2.43 -5.24 15.68
CA GLY A 558 3.09 -4.04 15.15
C GLY A 558 2.08 -2.99 14.66
N PRO A 559 2.49 -1.71 14.55
CA PRO A 559 1.62 -0.62 14.16
C PRO A 559 0.90 -0.84 12.82
N MET A 560 1.61 -1.32 11.80
CA MET A 560 1.04 -1.57 10.46
C MET A 560 -0.07 -2.61 10.49
N LEU A 561 0.15 -3.78 11.10
CA LEU A 561 -0.87 -4.84 11.15
C LEU A 561 -1.98 -4.53 12.18
N GLY A 562 -1.70 -3.71 13.19
CA GLY A 562 -2.73 -3.11 14.05
C GLY A 562 -3.64 -2.18 13.26
N TRP A 563 -3.06 -1.29 12.45
CA TRP A 563 -3.78 -0.40 11.55
C TRP A 563 -4.58 -1.17 10.49
N LEU A 564 -3.99 -2.18 9.85
CA LEU A 564 -4.66 -3.01 8.84
C LEU A 564 -5.98 -3.63 9.36
N ARG A 565 -5.98 -4.13 10.61
CA ARG A 565 -7.21 -4.64 11.23
C ARG A 565 -8.28 -3.57 11.37
N ASN A 566 -7.88 -2.36 11.76
CA ASN A 566 -8.82 -1.25 11.93
C ASN A 566 -9.36 -0.76 10.58
N ASP A 567 -8.49 -0.69 9.57
CA ASP A 567 -8.83 -0.28 8.21
C ASP A 567 -9.81 -1.25 7.55
N LEU A 568 -9.48 -2.55 7.58
CA LEU A 568 -10.39 -3.59 7.10
C LEU A 568 -11.71 -3.64 7.89
N ALA A 569 -11.69 -3.39 9.20
CA ALA A 569 -12.93 -3.33 9.98
C ALA A 569 -13.79 -2.08 9.70
N ALA A 570 -13.22 -1.06 9.05
CA ALA A 570 -13.88 0.20 8.77
C ALA A 570 -14.47 0.28 7.35
N THR A 571 -14.00 -0.53 6.40
CA THR A 571 -14.46 -0.50 5.01
C THR A 571 -15.69 -1.39 4.77
N ASP A 572 -16.64 -0.89 3.98
CA ASP A 572 -17.84 -1.60 3.49
C ASP A 572 -17.85 -1.76 1.96
N SER A 573 -16.69 -1.53 1.33
CA SER A 573 -16.50 -1.63 -0.12
C SER A 573 -16.77 -3.04 -0.63
N ASP A 574 -17.40 -3.13 -1.81
CA ASP A 574 -17.68 -4.41 -2.46
C ASP A 574 -16.39 -5.09 -2.93
N TRP A 575 -15.34 -4.34 -3.24
CA TRP A 575 -14.04 -4.89 -3.63
C TRP A 575 -12.95 -4.42 -2.68
N ILE A 576 -12.12 -5.36 -2.23
CA ILE A 576 -10.96 -5.06 -1.40
C ILE A 576 -9.71 -5.63 -2.07
N LEU A 577 -8.85 -4.72 -2.53
CA LEU A 577 -7.59 -5.02 -3.21
C LEU A 577 -6.45 -4.58 -2.31
N ALA A 578 -5.51 -5.48 -2.02
CA ALA A 578 -4.31 -5.15 -1.26
C ALA A 578 -3.07 -5.26 -2.15
N PHE A 579 -2.08 -4.41 -1.91
CA PHE A 579 -0.81 -4.45 -2.62
C PHE A 579 0.37 -4.04 -1.74
N TRP A 580 1.52 -4.63 -2.00
CA TRP A 580 2.81 -4.33 -1.37
C TRP A 580 3.94 -4.94 -2.19
N HIS A 581 5.20 -4.80 -1.77
CA HIS A 581 6.32 -5.26 -2.59
C HIS A 581 6.60 -6.77 -2.51
N HIS A 582 6.91 -7.31 -1.33
CA HIS A 582 7.43 -8.68 -1.17
C HIS A 582 6.32 -9.76 -1.18
N PRO A 583 6.29 -10.68 -2.15
CA PRO A 583 5.20 -11.64 -2.34
C PRO A 583 5.09 -12.68 -1.22
N PRO A 584 3.89 -12.97 -0.67
CA PRO A 584 3.71 -14.04 0.32
C PRO A 584 3.91 -15.44 -0.27
N TYR A 585 3.72 -15.58 -1.59
CA TYR A 585 3.96 -16.80 -2.35
C TYR A 585 4.71 -16.45 -3.62
N THR A 586 5.88 -17.05 -3.82
CA THR A 586 6.63 -17.02 -5.08
C THR A 586 7.68 -18.12 -5.08
N LYS A 587 7.99 -18.62 -6.27
CA LYS A 587 9.22 -19.37 -6.56
C LYS A 587 9.89 -18.89 -7.86
N GLY A 588 9.67 -17.62 -8.22
CA GLY A 588 10.37 -16.94 -9.31
C GLY A 588 11.82 -16.64 -8.93
N SER A 589 12.27 -15.40 -9.11
CA SER A 589 13.64 -15.03 -8.69
C SER A 589 13.85 -15.05 -7.18
N HIS A 590 12.75 -15.11 -6.42
CA HIS A 590 12.75 -15.30 -4.97
C HIS A 590 11.98 -16.56 -4.59
N ASP A 591 12.34 -17.19 -3.47
CA ASP A 591 11.62 -18.32 -2.88
C ASP A 591 11.01 -17.93 -1.53
N SER A 592 9.69 -17.75 -1.51
CA SER A 592 8.91 -17.43 -0.31
C SER A 592 8.94 -18.50 0.79
N ASP A 593 9.41 -19.72 0.52
CA ASP A 593 9.64 -20.74 1.56
C ASP A 593 11.01 -20.61 2.22
N ASN A 594 11.96 -19.95 1.54
CA ASN A 594 13.29 -19.76 2.04
C ASN A 594 13.27 -18.60 3.05
N SER A 595 13.25 -18.93 4.35
CA SER A 595 13.13 -17.93 5.43
C SER A 595 14.24 -16.90 5.48
N SER A 596 15.30 -17.09 4.72
CA SER A 596 16.40 -16.14 4.62
C SER A 596 16.39 -15.29 3.35
N ASP A 597 15.65 -15.71 2.34
CA ASP A 597 15.37 -14.86 1.19
C ASP A 597 14.58 -13.65 1.69
N SER A 598 15.00 -12.47 1.24
CA SER A 598 14.43 -11.19 1.63
C SER A 598 14.39 -11.00 3.15
N GLY A 599 15.33 -11.60 3.90
CA GLY A 599 15.34 -11.55 5.36
C GLY A 599 14.07 -12.10 6.03
N GLY A 600 13.34 -13.00 5.36
CA GLY A 600 12.09 -13.58 5.88
C GLY A 600 10.85 -12.71 5.66
N ARG A 601 10.97 -11.54 5.02
CA ARG A 601 9.85 -10.60 4.78
C ARG A 601 8.65 -11.26 4.10
N MET A 602 8.89 -12.04 3.04
CA MET A 602 7.85 -12.78 2.31
C MET A 602 7.07 -13.73 3.22
N ARG A 603 7.80 -14.50 4.04
CA ARG A 603 7.23 -15.42 5.03
C ARG A 603 6.45 -14.66 6.11
N ASP A 604 6.98 -13.56 6.62
CA ASP A 604 6.29 -12.73 7.62
C ASP A 604 4.95 -12.19 7.08
N MET A 605 4.93 -11.71 5.83
CA MET A 605 3.68 -11.26 5.19
C MET A 605 2.69 -12.43 5.06
N ARG A 606 3.15 -13.61 4.66
CA ARG A 606 2.33 -14.84 4.58
C ARG A 606 1.75 -15.24 5.93
N GLU A 607 2.58 -15.26 6.98
CA GLU A 607 2.19 -15.78 8.31
C GLU A 607 1.42 -14.76 9.16
N ASN A 608 1.65 -13.46 8.96
CA ASN A 608 1.11 -12.43 9.86
C ASN A 608 0.03 -11.55 9.21
N ALA A 609 0.17 -11.20 7.92
CA ALA A 609 -0.79 -10.33 7.23
C ALA A 609 -1.98 -11.13 6.66
N LEU A 610 -1.72 -12.28 6.04
CA LEU A 610 -2.78 -13.06 5.38
C LEU A 610 -3.88 -13.54 6.34
N PRO A 611 -3.61 -14.00 7.57
CA PRO A 611 -4.68 -14.36 8.49
C PRO A 611 -5.64 -13.20 8.79
N ILE A 612 -5.15 -11.96 8.77
CA ILE A 612 -5.98 -10.77 8.94
C ILE A 612 -6.86 -10.56 7.71
N MET A 613 -6.28 -10.66 6.51
CA MET A 613 -6.97 -10.48 5.23
C MET A 613 -8.03 -11.56 4.97
N ASP A 614 -7.70 -12.82 5.26
CA ASP A 614 -8.63 -13.94 5.13
C ASP A 614 -9.82 -13.73 6.08
N SER A 615 -9.60 -13.20 7.29
CA SER A 615 -10.68 -12.95 8.25
C SER A 615 -11.67 -11.84 7.87
N THR A 616 -11.41 -11.08 6.81
CA THR A 616 -12.24 -9.94 6.38
C THR A 616 -12.69 -10.03 4.92
N GLY A 617 -12.14 -10.95 4.14
CA GLY A 617 -12.60 -11.24 2.78
C GLY A 617 -11.96 -10.39 1.69
N VAL A 618 -10.66 -10.06 1.81
CA VAL A 618 -9.85 -9.49 0.71
C VAL A 618 -9.99 -10.33 -0.57
N ASP A 619 -10.01 -9.70 -1.74
CA ASP A 619 -10.29 -10.35 -3.01
C ASP A 619 -9.05 -10.67 -3.83
N LEU A 620 -8.16 -9.70 -3.88
CA LEU A 620 -6.97 -9.75 -4.72
C LEU A 620 -5.81 -9.08 -4.00
N VAL A 621 -4.71 -9.82 -3.92
CA VAL A 621 -3.44 -9.37 -3.35
C VAL A 621 -2.41 -9.29 -4.47
N LEU A 622 -1.77 -8.14 -4.64
CA LEU A 622 -0.80 -7.88 -5.72
C LEU A 622 0.57 -7.50 -5.17
N THR A 623 1.61 -8.15 -5.70
CA THR A 623 3.00 -8.00 -5.23
C THR A 623 4.02 -7.97 -6.37
N GLY A 624 5.21 -7.46 -6.11
CA GLY A 624 6.33 -7.36 -7.06
C GLY A 624 7.48 -8.28 -6.66
N HIS A 625 8.71 -7.74 -6.66
CA HIS A 625 9.98 -8.31 -6.16
C HIS A 625 10.50 -9.51 -6.94
N SER A 626 9.68 -10.55 -7.08
CA SER A 626 9.98 -11.66 -7.98
C SER A 626 9.79 -11.21 -9.41
N HIS A 627 10.86 -11.20 -10.21
CA HIS A 627 10.82 -10.72 -11.59
C HIS A 627 10.21 -11.72 -12.56
N SER A 628 8.97 -12.07 -12.28
CA SER A 628 8.15 -13.00 -13.04
C SER A 628 6.69 -12.56 -12.90
N TYR A 629 5.81 -13.25 -13.61
CA TYR A 629 4.38 -13.19 -13.32
C TYR A 629 3.95 -14.52 -12.71
N GLU A 630 3.31 -14.48 -11.54
CA GLU A 630 2.72 -15.65 -10.92
C GLU A 630 1.31 -15.34 -10.43
N ARG A 631 0.40 -16.30 -10.54
CA ARG A 631 -0.98 -16.19 -10.07
C ARG A 631 -1.41 -17.45 -9.37
N SER A 632 -2.02 -17.28 -8.21
CA SER A 632 -2.57 -18.38 -7.42
C SER A 632 -3.94 -18.86 -7.88
N PHE A 633 -4.32 -20.03 -7.37
CA PHE A 633 -5.73 -20.43 -7.21
C PHE A 633 -6.50 -19.41 -6.33
N LEU A 634 -7.82 -19.55 -6.20
CA LEU A 634 -8.54 -18.90 -5.10
C LEU A 634 -8.20 -19.64 -3.80
N LEU A 635 -7.47 -18.99 -2.90
CA LEU A 635 -6.92 -19.62 -1.70
C LEU A 635 -7.53 -19.07 -0.42
N ASN A 636 -7.61 -19.90 0.61
CA ASN A 636 -7.93 -19.50 1.96
C ASN A 636 -7.16 -20.38 2.97
N GLY A 637 -6.61 -19.76 4.02
CA GLY A 637 -6.08 -20.49 5.18
C GLY A 637 -4.73 -21.18 4.98
N HIS A 638 -3.94 -20.83 3.94
CA HIS A 638 -2.59 -21.38 3.74
C HIS A 638 -1.50 -20.40 4.19
N TYR A 639 -0.98 -20.55 5.40
CA TYR A 639 0.04 -19.62 5.93
C TYR A 639 1.44 -20.25 6.07
N GLY A 640 1.55 -21.56 5.89
CA GLY A 640 2.81 -22.30 5.98
C GLY A 640 3.61 -22.30 4.67
N THR A 641 4.65 -23.11 4.62
CA THR A 641 5.46 -23.30 3.40
C THR A 641 4.67 -24.04 2.32
N SER A 642 5.19 -24.06 1.09
CA SER A 642 4.58 -24.78 -0.05
C SER A 642 4.18 -26.23 0.28
N GLY A 643 5.00 -26.94 1.05
CA GLY A 643 4.77 -28.34 1.43
C GLY A 643 3.58 -28.58 2.36
N THR A 644 3.03 -27.53 2.97
CA THR A 644 1.85 -27.63 3.86
C THR A 644 0.53 -27.35 3.15
N LEU A 645 0.56 -27.08 1.84
CA LEU A 645 -0.66 -26.81 1.08
C LEU A 645 -1.53 -28.08 1.01
N THR A 646 -2.81 -27.94 1.33
CA THR A 646 -3.78 -29.02 1.19
C THR A 646 -4.83 -28.68 0.13
N PRO A 647 -5.52 -29.67 -0.48
CA PRO A 647 -6.60 -29.39 -1.42
C PRO A 647 -7.72 -28.52 -0.83
N ALA A 648 -8.01 -28.62 0.47
CA ALA A 648 -9.05 -27.83 1.13
C ALA A 648 -8.74 -26.33 1.23
N MET A 649 -7.47 -25.94 1.10
CA MET A 649 -7.04 -24.54 1.10
C MET A 649 -7.21 -23.87 -0.27
N LYS A 650 -7.47 -24.66 -1.32
CA LYS A 650 -7.87 -24.15 -2.64
C LYS A 650 -9.40 -24.07 -2.66
N VAL A 651 -9.95 -22.92 -2.25
CA VAL A 651 -11.40 -22.65 -2.27
C VAL A 651 -11.96 -22.96 -3.65
N ASP A 652 -11.23 -22.54 -4.68
CA ASP A 652 -11.45 -22.96 -6.05
C ASP A 652 -10.11 -23.38 -6.68
N PRO A 653 -9.92 -24.68 -7.03
CA PRO A 653 -8.73 -25.16 -7.69
C PRO A 653 -8.73 -24.93 -9.22
N GLY A 654 -9.74 -24.26 -9.77
CA GLY A 654 -9.86 -23.98 -11.19
C GLY A 654 -8.97 -22.83 -11.69
N ASP A 655 -9.01 -22.58 -13.00
CA ASP A 655 -8.22 -21.56 -13.68
C ASP A 655 -8.78 -20.14 -13.59
N GLY A 656 -10.04 -20.03 -13.17
CA GLY A 656 -10.72 -18.75 -12.98
C GLY A 656 -11.14 -18.11 -14.31
N ARG A 657 -11.11 -18.83 -15.43
CA ARG A 657 -11.43 -18.29 -16.76
C ARG A 657 -12.82 -18.72 -17.21
N GLU A 658 -13.58 -17.79 -17.79
CA GLU A 658 -14.90 -18.08 -18.38
C GLU A 658 -14.84 -19.14 -19.50
N GLY A 659 -13.77 -19.12 -20.30
CA GLY A 659 -13.53 -20.11 -21.35
C GLY A 659 -12.77 -21.36 -20.89
N GLY A 660 -12.43 -21.43 -19.60
CA GLY A 660 -11.71 -22.54 -18.96
C GLY A 660 -12.65 -23.42 -18.14
N ASP A 661 -12.34 -23.63 -16.87
CA ASP A 661 -13.18 -24.43 -15.95
C ASP A 661 -14.19 -23.60 -15.16
N GLY A 662 -14.21 -22.28 -15.35
CA GLY A 662 -15.16 -21.36 -14.74
C GLY A 662 -14.47 -20.18 -14.07
N THR A 663 -15.24 -19.14 -13.78
CA THR A 663 -14.76 -17.98 -13.02
C THR A 663 -14.69 -18.31 -11.53
N TYR A 664 -13.74 -17.71 -10.82
CA TYR A 664 -13.76 -17.74 -9.35
C TYR A 664 -15.03 -17.06 -8.83
N HIS A 665 -15.60 -17.59 -7.76
CA HIS A 665 -16.86 -17.10 -7.20
C HIS A 665 -16.77 -16.91 -5.69
N LYS A 666 -16.97 -15.68 -5.24
CA LYS A 666 -17.08 -15.33 -3.83
C LYS A 666 -18.56 -15.08 -3.48
N PRO A 667 -19.15 -15.83 -2.54
CA PRO A 667 -20.59 -15.79 -2.31
C PRO A 667 -21.10 -14.46 -1.75
N THR A 668 -20.28 -13.65 -1.06
CA THR A 668 -20.69 -12.31 -0.64
C THR A 668 -20.32 -11.23 -1.65
N VAL A 669 -21.17 -10.20 -1.73
CA VAL A 669 -20.85 -8.97 -2.48
C VAL A 669 -19.82 -8.12 -1.74
N GLN A 670 -19.97 -7.98 -0.42
CA GLN A 670 -19.07 -7.25 0.45
C GLN A 670 -18.10 -8.21 1.15
N GLN A 671 -17.64 -7.85 2.35
CA GLN A 671 -16.73 -8.64 3.18
C GLN A 671 -17.33 -10.00 3.56
N GLY A 672 -16.66 -11.05 3.08
CA GLY A 672 -16.95 -12.45 3.37
C GLY A 672 -15.74 -13.10 4.02
N PRO A 673 -15.74 -13.32 5.35
CA PRO A 673 -14.58 -13.91 6.01
C PRO A 673 -14.33 -15.32 5.48
N PHE A 674 -13.07 -15.60 5.16
CA PHE A 674 -12.56 -16.89 4.73
C PHE A 674 -13.12 -17.38 3.38
N GLU A 675 -13.63 -16.49 2.53
CA GLU A 675 -14.05 -16.79 1.15
C GLU A 675 -12.88 -16.88 0.17
N GLY A 676 -11.69 -16.56 0.65
CA GLY A 676 -10.44 -16.62 -0.07
C GLY A 676 -10.12 -15.41 -0.95
N ALA A 677 -8.88 -15.38 -1.39
CA ALA A 677 -8.30 -14.35 -2.24
C ALA A 677 -7.46 -14.97 -3.36
N VAL A 678 -7.27 -14.22 -4.44
CA VAL A 678 -6.26 -14.51 -5.46
C VAL A 678 -5.00 -13.71 -5.14
N TYR A 679 -3.84 -14.35 -5.22
CA TYR A 679 -2.53 -13.75 -5.01
C TYR A 679 -1.80 -13.65 -6.35
N GLY A 680 -1.35 -12.45 -6.70
CA GLY A 680 -0.60 -12.15 -7.91
C GLY A 680 0.78 -11.60 -7.62
N VAL A 681 1.77 -12.12 -8.31
CA VAL A 681 3.12 -11.55 -8.42
C VAL A 681 3.22 -10.96 -9.83
N ALA A 682 3.48 -9.67 -9.94
CA ALA A 682 3.57 -8.93 -11.20
C ALA A 682 4.85 -8.07 -11.26
N GLY A 683 5.98 -8.67 -10.87
CA GLY A 683 7.28 -7.98 -10.75
C GLY A 683 8.11 -7.96 -12.03
N SER A 684 7.50 -8.11 -13.20
CA SER A 684 8.21 -8.30 -14.48
C SER A 684 8.07 -7.12 -15.45
N SER A 685 7.96 -5.89 -14.93
CA SER A 685 7.64 -4.73 -15.78
C SER A 685 8.86 -4.09 -16.44
N ALA A 686 10.09 -4.37 -15.99
CA ALA A 686 11.32 -3.91 -16.66
C ALA A 686 12.41 -4.98 -16.81
N GLN A 687 12.29 -6.07 -16.05
CA GLN A 687 13.21 -7.20 -16.09
C GLN A 687 12.46 -8.50 -15.83
N THR A 688 13.08 -9.61 -16.23
CA THR A 688 12.62 -10.95 -15.88
C THR A 688 13.81 -11.74 -15.37
N SER A 689 13.61 -12.49 -14.30
CA SER A 689 14.57 -13.47 -13.83
C SER A 689 13.85 -14.75 -13.46
N GLY A 690 14.50 -15.85 -13.85
CA GLY A 690 13.96 -17.18 -13.65
C GLY A 690 13.87 -17.56 -12.17
N GLY A 691 13.41 -18.78 -11.98
CA GLY A 691 13.17 -19.41 -10.71
C GLY A 691 12.79 -20.84 -10.98
N SER A 692 12.40 -21.57 -9.95
CA SER A 692 11.76 -22.88 -10.17
C SER A 692 10.33 -22.73 -10.70
N LEU A 693 9.69 -21.58 -10.44
CA LEU A 693 8.34 -21.21 -10.91
C LEU A 693 7.31 -22.33 -10.67
N ASN A 694 7.46 -23.03 -9.56
CA ASN A 694 6.71 -24.25 -9.26
C ASN A 694 6.06 -24.20 -7.86
N HIS A 695 5.79 -23.00 -7.33
CA HIS A 695 5.08 -22.89 -6.07
C HIS A 695 3.68 -23.51 -6.23
N PRO A 696 3.27 -24.51 -5.43
CA PRO A 696 2.08 -25.34 -5.69
C PRO A 696 0.74 -24.61 -5.51
N VAL A 697 0.78 -23.39 -4.98
CA VAL A 697 -0.37 -22.48 -4.92
C VAL A 697 -0.58 -21.73 -6.24
N MET A 698 0.44 -21.65 -7.09
CA MET A 698 0.36 -20.94 -8.36
C MET A 698 -0.26 -21.84 -9.42
N ILE A 699 -1.31 -21.36 -10.06
CA ILE A 699 -1.87 -22.01 -11.25
C ILE A 699 -1.18 -21.54 -12.52
N THR A 700 -0.63 -20.32 -12.50
CA THR A 700 0.15 -19.77 -13.62
C THR A 700 1.42 -19.15 -13.08
N SER A 701 2.56 -19.52 -13.66
CA SER A 701 3.87 -18.89 -13.39
C SER A 701 4.59 -18.73 -14.73
N LEU A 702 4.96 -17.49 -15.07
CA LEU A 702 5.51 -17.09 -16.36
C LEU A 702 6.76 -16.23 -16.15
N ASN A 703 7.85 -16.57 -16.83
CA ASN A 703 9.04 -15.72 -16.91
C ASN A 703 8.95 -14.81 -18.15
N VAL A 704 8.01 -13.86 -18.15
CA VAL A 704 7.69 -13.01 -19.30
C VAL A 704 7.55 -11.56 -18.86
N LEU A 705 8.14 -10.63 -19.61
CA LEU A 705 7.99 -9.19 -19.38
C LEU A 705 6.55 -8.77 -19.62
N GLY A 706 5.94 -8.04 -18.69
CA GLY A 706 4.56 -7.60 -18.83
C GLY A 706 4.04 -6.76 -17.69
N SER A 707 2.74 -6.46 -17.75
CA SER A 707 2.00 -5.75 -16.70
C SER A 707 0.59 -6.31 -16.57
N LEU A 708 -0.05 -6.06 -15.43
CA LEU A 708 -1.41 -6.52 -15.17
C LEU A 708 -2.40 -5.39 -15.43
N VAL A 709 -3.50 -5.71 -16.11
CA VAL A 709 -4.67 -4.84 -16.27
C VAL A 709 -5.85 -5.47 -15.56
N VAL A 710 -6.48 -4.71 -14.68
CA VAL A 710 -7.67 -5.14 -13.96
C VAL A 710 -8.83 -4.21 -14.33
N ASP A 711 -9.93 -4.79 -14.80
CA ASP A 711 -11.18 -4.09 -15.04
C ASP A 711 -12.20 -4.56 -13.98
N VAL A 712 -12.78 -3.62 -13.24
CA VAL A 712 -13.84 -3.90 -12.25
C VAL A 712 -15.16 -3.34 -12.76
N THR A 713 -16.15 -4.22 -12.89
CA THR A 713 -17.52 -3.90 -13.29
C THR A 713 -18.52 -4.55 -12.34
N GLN A 714 -19.12 -3.74 -11.50
CA GLN A 714 -20.07 -4.06 -10.46
C GLN A 714 -19.54 -5.20 -9.58
N HIS A 715 -20.11 -6.40 -9.68
CA HIS A 715 -19.67 -7.58 -8.92
C HIS A 715 -18.79 -8.53 -9.75
N ARG A 716 -18.12 -7.99 -10.78
CA ARG A 716 -17.16 -8.72 -11.62
C ARG A 716 -15.81 -7.99 -11.65
N LEU A 717 -14.74 -8.74 -11.43
CA LEU A 717 -13.36 -8.30 -11.63
C LEU A 717 -12.72 -9.17 -12.70
N ASP A 718 -12.24 -8.58 -13.79
CA ASP A 718 -11.47 -9.24 -14.83
C ASP A 718 -10.02 -8.78 -14.80
N ALA A 719 -9.10 -9.71 -14.61
CA ALA A 719 -7.67 -9.46 -14.62
C ALA A 719 -7.02 -10.09 -15.85
N ARG A 720 -6.09 -9.37 -16.49
CA ARG A 720 -5.35 -9.81 -17.68
C ARG A 720 -3.89 -9.43 -17.57
N PHE A 721 -2.99 -10.39 -17.68
CA PHE A 721 -1.56 -10.14 -17.79
C PHE A 721 -1.18 -9.95 -19.26
N LEU A 722 -0.75 -8.73 -19.59
CA LEU A 722 -0.29 -8.35 -20.92
C LEU A 722 1.22 -8.46 -20.97
N ASP A 723 1.75 -9.16 -21.96
CA ASP A 723 3.19 -9.11 -22.20
C ASP A 723 3.62 -7.80 -22.87
N SER A 724 4.93 -7.57 -22.93
CA SER A 724 5.56 -6.42 -23.59
C SER A 724 5.28 -6.28 -25.10
N ASN A 725 4.62 -7.26 -25.74
CA ASN A 725 4.16 -7.17 -27.13
C ASN A 725 2.64 -6.93 -27.23
N GLY A 726 1.94 -6.77 -26.09
CA GLY A 726 0.50 -6.56 -26.02
C GLY A 726 -0.34 -7.84 -26.06
N ALA A 727 0.28 -9.03 -26.02
CA ALA A 727 -0.46 -10.29 -25.99
C ALA A 727 -0.94 -10.61 -24.56
N VAL A 728 -2.20 -11.00 -24.41
CA VAL A 728 -2.73 -11.53 -23.15
C VAL A 728 -2.15 -12.92 -22.93
N ARG A 729 -1.32 -13.09 -21.90
CA ARG A 729 -0.69 -14.37 -21.55
C ARG A 729 -1.42 -15.13 -20.46
N ASP A 730 -2.14 -14.40 -19.61
CA ASP A 730 -3.01 -14.98 -18.61
C ASP A 730 -4.20 -14.06 -18.36
N SER A 731 -5.29 -14.65 -17.88
CA SER A 731 -6.47 -13.94 -17.43
C SER A 731 -7.22 -14.75 -16.39
N PHE A 732 -8.00 -14.07 -15.56
CA PHE A 732 -8.99 -14.68 -14.69
C PHE A 732 -10.10 -13.68 -14.36
N THR A 733 -11.21 -14.20 -13.86
CA THR A 733 -12.38 -13.43 -13.45
C THR A 733 -12.80 -13.87 -12.04
N ILE A 734 -13.10 -12.89 -11.19
CA ILE A 734 -13.77 -13.11 -9.90
C ILE A 734 -15.18 -12.54 -10.02
N LEU A 735 -16.19 -13.32 -9.64
CA LEU A 735 -17.58 -12.91 -9.49
C LEU A 735 -17.97 -12.89 -8.02
N LYS A 736 -18.77 -11.90 -7.63
CA LYS A 736 -19.25 -11.71 -6.26
C LYS A 736 -20.78 -11.78 -6.12
N GLY A 737 -21.22 -12.24 -4.95
CA GLY A 737 -22.64 -12.35 -4.59
C GLY A 737 -23.25 -13.69 -4.99
N ALA A 738 -24.51 -13.93 -4.60
CA ALA A 738 -25.25 -15.06 -5.15
C ALA A 738 -25.25 -14.96 -6.69
N PRO A 739 -25.19 -16.08 -7.44
CA PRO A 739 -25.47 -16.06 -8.87
C PRO A 739 -26.86 -15.45 -9.04
N THR A 740 -26.94 -14.16 -9.33
CA THR A 740 -28.20 -13.44 -9.28
C THR A 740 -29.08 -13.96 -10.40
N ASP A 741 -30.26 -14.46 -10.03
CA ASP A 741 -31.43 -14.49 -10.91
C ASP A 741 -31.78 -13.04 -11.27
N VAL A 742 -31.22 -12.52 -12.36
CA VAL A 742 -31.50 -11.19 -12.97
C VAL A 742 -31.48 -11.38 -14.51
N PRO A 743 -32.42 -10.74 -15.26
CA PRO A 743 -33.42 -11.32 -16.18
C PRO A 743 -32.87 -11.77 -17.54
N PRO A 744 -33.68 -12.42 -18.41
CA PRO A 744 -33.20 -12.94 -19.70
C PRO A 744 -32.75 -11.81 -20.63
N GLY A 745 -31.48 -11.85 -21.02
CA GLY A 745 -30.89 -10.88 -21.95
C GLY A 745 -29.38 -10.98 -22.16
N GLY A 746 -28.74 -12.10 -21.81
CA GLY A 746 -27.37 -12.38 -22.25
C GLY A 746 -27.34 -12.67 -23.76
N PRO A 747 -26.20 -12.44 -24.45
CA PRO A 747 -26.10 -12.71 -25.88
C PRO A 747 -26.50 -14.17 -26.17
N PRO A 748 -27.28 -14.44 -27.23
CA PRO A 748 -27.76 -15.79 -27.52
C PRO A 748 -26.57 -16.73 -27.70
N GLY A 749 -26.54 -17.81 -26.93
CA GLY A 749 -25.60 -18.91 -27.17
C GLY A 749 -25.82 -19.47 -28.56
N THR A 750 -24.78 -19.95 -29.25
CA THR A 750 -24.91 -20.43 -30.64
C THR A 750 -25.51 -21.85 -30.74
N SER A 751 -25.80 -22.52 -29.61
CA SER A 751 -26.34 -23.89 -29.57
C SER A 751 -27.08 -24.21 -28.26
N LEU A 752 -27.92 -25.25 -28.27
CA LEU A 752 -28.59 -25.77 -27.06
C LEU A 752 -27.58 -26.38 -26.08
N GLY A 753 -27.41 -25.73 -24.92
CA GLY A 753 -26.58 -26.21 -23.82
C GLY A 753 -27.41 -26.85 -22.70
N PHE A 754 -26.92 -27.92 -22.09
CA PHE A 754 -27.46 -28.44 -20.83
C PHE A 754 -26.29 -28.71 -19.88
N GLY A 755 -26.03 -27.76 -18.99
CA GLY A 755 -24.88 -27.74 -18.10
C GLY A 755 -24.90 -28.86 -17.07
N HIS A 756 -23.73 -29.12 -16.48
CA HIS A 756 -23.62 -30.14 -15.44
C HIS A 756 -24.43 -29.75 -14.20
N PRO A 757 -25.25 -30.67 -13.65
CA PRO A 757 -26.04 -30.41 -12.46
C PRO A 757 -25.16 -30.12 -11.24
N GLN A 758 -25.47 -29.10 -10.43
CA GLN A 758 -24.68 -28.74 -9.24
C GLN A 758 -25.53 -28.31 -8.03
N PRO A 759 -25.22 -28.76 -6.80
CA PRO A 759 -24.27 -29.83 -6.49
C PRO A 759 -24.76 -31.18 -7.01
N ASN A 760 -23.84 -32.09 -7.38
CA ASN A 760 -24.19 -33.43 -7.84
C ASN A 760 -23.02 -34.40 -7.56
N PRO A 761 -23.10 -35.27 -6.54
CA PRO A 761 -24.30 -35.63 -5.77
C PRO A 761 -24.89 -34.50 -4.91
N SER A 762 -26.21 -34.53 -4.70
CA SER A 762 -26.94 -33.52 -3.91
C SER A 762 -27.72 -34.14 -2.74
N GLY A 763 -27.70 -33.48 -1.57
CA GLY A 763 -28.55 -33.79 -0.42
C GLY A 763 -29.90 -33.05 -0.44
N ASP A 764 -29.89 -31.74 -0.68
CA ASP A 764 -31.07 -30.86 -0.50
C ASP A 764 -31.64 -30.24 -1.79
N GLY A 765 -30.99 -30.49 -2.93
CA GLY A 765 -31.43 -30.02 -4.24
C GLY A 765 -30.28 -29.78 -5.22
N VAL A 766 -30.57 -29.95 -6.51
CA VAL A 766 -29.59 -29.81 -7.59
C VAL A 766 -30.08 -28.74 -8.57
N THR A 767 -29.19 -27.82 -8.94
CA THR A 767 -29.44 -26.81 -9.96
C THR A 767 -29.12 -27.37 -11.33
N LEU A 768 -30.05 -27.21 -12.25
CA LEU A 768 -29.97 -27.59 -13.65
C LEU A 768 -29.92 -26.31 -14.48
N ALA A 769 -28.78 -26.06 -15.12
CA ALA A 769 -28.61 -24.92 -16.02
C ALA A 769 -28.74 -25.39 -17.47
N TYR A 770 -29.50 -24.67 -18.29
CA TYR A 770 -29.56 -24.91 -19.73
C TYR A 770 -29.54 -23.61 -20.52
N THR A 771 -29.01 -23.62 -21.73
CA THR A 771 -28.87 -22.43 -22.59
C THR A 771 -29.62 -22.65 -23.89
N LEU A 772 -30.53 -21.75 -24.21
CA LEU A 772 -31.29 -21.78 -25.47
C LEU A 772 -30.62 -20.87 -26.50
N PRO A 773 -30.45 -21.32 -27.75
CA PRO A 773 -29.85 -20.49 -28.78
C PRO A 773 -30.80 -19.40 -29.30
N ARG A 774 -32.10 -19.62 -29.13
CA ARG A 774 -33.18 -18.70 -29.50
C ARG A 774 -34.40 -18.96 -28.64
N GLU A 775 -35.36 -18.05 -28.67
CA GLU A 775 -36.65 -18.27 -28.03
C GLU A 775 -37.36 -19.48 -28.63
N GLY A 776 -37.99 -20.29 -27.78
CA GLY A 776 -38.77 -21.46 -28.22
C GLY A 776 -39.32 -22.29 -27.07
N LEU A 777 -40.02 -23.37 -27.42
CA LEU A 777 -40.65 -24.26 -26.44
C LEU A 777 -39.63 -25.21 -25.82
N VAL A 778 -39.56 -25.20 -24.48
CA VAL A 778 -38.72 -26.07 -23.67
C VAL A 778 -39.58 -27.04 -22.86
N SER A 779 -39.08 -28.27 -22.71
CA SER A 779 -39.52 -29.21 -21.68
C SER A 779 -38.31 -29.73 -20.91
N LEU A 780 -38.24 -29.44 -19.61
CA LEU A 780 -37.25 -29.99 -18.69
C LEU A 780 -37.93 -30.89 -17.66
N ALA A 781 -37.53 -32.16 -17.60
CA ALA A 781 -38.14 -33.14 -16.71
C ALA A 781 -37.12 -34.12 -16.12
N VAL A 782 -37.39 -34.61 -14.91
CA VAL A 782 -36.59 -35.62 -14.23
C VAL A 782 -37.23 -36.99 -14.41
N HIS A 783 -36.41 -37.98 -14.75
CA HIS A 783 -36.79 -39.36 -14.99
C HIS A 783 -36.00 -40.31 -14.08
N THR A 784 -36.58 -41.46 -13.75
CA THR A 784 -35.88 -42.59 -13.13
C THR A 784 -35.04 -43.34 -14.16
N VAL A 785 -34.17 -44.25 -13.68
CA VAL A 785 -33.27 -45.06 -14.54
C VAL A 785 -33.99 -45.93 -15.58
N ASP A 786 -35.24 -46.31 -15.32
CA ASP A 786 -36.13 -47.04 -16.24
C ASP A 786 -36.88 -46.11 -17.22
N GLY A 787 -36.58 -44.81 -17.21
CA GLY A 787 -37.17 -43.83 -18.13
C GLY A 787 -38.53 -43.28 -17.71
N ARG A 788 -39.05 -43.62 -16.52
CA ARG A 788 -40.32 -43.06 -16.03
C ARG A 788 -40.15 -41.63 -15.54
N ARG A 789 -40.94 -40.68 -16.05
CA ARG A 789 -40.93 -39.28 -15.60
C ARG A 789 -41.47 -39.16 -14.18
N VAL A 790 -40.70 -38.54 -13.30
CA VAL A 790 -41.04 -38.32 -11.89
C VAL A 790 -41.27 -36.84 -11.55
N ALA A 791 -40.61 -35.92 -12.24
CA ALA A 791 -40.85 -34.48 -12.09
C ALA A 791 -40.82 -33.77 -13.45
N THR A 792 -41.64 -32.74 -13.61
CA THR A 792 -41.57 -31.76 -14.68
C THR A 792 -41.13 -30.46 -14.02
N LEU A 793 -39.97 -29.96 -14.40
CA LEU A 793 -39.36 -28.77 -13.81
C LEU A 793 -39.73 -27.52 -14.61
N GLU A 794 -39.71 -27.63 -15.94
CA GLU A 794 -40.14 -26.57 -16.84
C GLU A 794 -40.94 -27.15 -18.01
N ARG A 795 -41.95 -26.39 -18.45
CA ARG A 795 -42.70 -26.68 -19.68
C ARG A 795 -43.36 -25.40 -20.19
N GLY A 796 -42.81 -24.81 -21.24
CA GLY A 796 -43.35 -23.55 -21.77
C GLY A 796 -42.43 -22.91 -22.80
N ALA A 797 -42.79 -21.70 -23.25
CA ALA A 797 -41.91 -20.87 -24.08
C ALA A 797 -40.89 -20.16 -23.17
N HIS A 798 -39.61 -20.26 -23.53
CA HIS A 798 -38.52 -19.60 -22.83
C HIS A 798 -37.71 -18.76 -23.82
N ALA A 799 -37.25 -17.59 -23.38
CA ALA A 799 -36.39 -16.71 -24.16
C ALA A 799 -35.01 -17.33 -24.42
N ALA A 800 -34.32 -16.85 -25.46
CA ALA A 800 -32.93 -17.20 -25.72
C ALA A 800 -32.04 -16.88 -24.50
N GLY A 801 -30.94 -17.63 -24.35
CA GLY A 801 -29.99 -17.46 -23.26
C GLY A 801 -30.10 -18.54 -22.18
N THR A 802 -29.35 -18.34 -21.08
CA THR A 802 -29.19 -19.33 -20.01
C THR A 802 -30.30 -19.23 -18.98
N GLN A 803 -30.87 -20.37 -18.65
CA GLN A 803 -31.92 -20.60 -17.66
C GLN A 803 -31.38 -21.52 -16.57
N ARG A 804 -31.86 -21.36 -15.33
CA ARG A 804 -31.49 -22.22 -14.19
C ARG A 804 -32.73 -22.67 -13.44
N VAL A 805 -32.78 -23.96 -13.10
CA VAL A 805 -33.93 -24.57 -12.43
C VAL A 805 -33.47 -25.51 -11.33
N VAL A 806 -34.03 -25.38 -10.13
CA VAL A 806 -33.64 -26.20 -8.98
C VAL A 806 -34.60 -27.38 -8.81
N TRP A 807 -34.06 -28.60 -8.84
CA TRP A 807 -34.79 -29.80 -8.46
C TRP A 807 -34.43 -30.23 -7.02
N ARG A 808 -35.39 -30.10 -6.11
CA ARG A 808 -35.22 -30.44 -4.68
C ARG A 808 -35.45 -31.93 -4.35
N GLY A 809 -35.21 -32.82 -5.32
CA GLY A 809 -35.36 -34.26 -5.11
C GLY A 809 -36.81 -34.73 -4.83
N ARG A 810 -37.81 -34.05 -5.41
CA ARG A 810 -39.25 -34.34 -5.21
C ARG A 810 -39.95 -34.68 -6.52
N ASP A 811 -41.03 -35.45 -6.45
CA ASP A 811 -41.91 -35.71 -7.59
C ASP A 811 -42.93 -34.58 -7.82
N ASN A 812 -43.70 -34.64 -8.91
CA ASN A 812 -44.75 -33.66 -9.24
C ASN A 812 -45.87 -33.53 -8.18
N ARG A 813 -45.95 -34.45 -7.21
CA ARG A 813 -46.89 -34.39 -6.08
C ARG A 813 -46.23 -33.87 -4.80
N GLY A 814 -44.99 -33.36 -4.89
CA GLY A 814 -44.22 -32.83 -3.77
C GLY A 814 -43.60 -33.90 -2.86
N ARG A 815 -43.71 -35.19 -3.19
CA ARG A 815 -43.19 -36.28 -2.35
C ARG A 815 -41.68 -36.41 -2.54
N LYS A 816 -40.93 -36.54 -1.43
CA LYS A 816 -39.47 -36.76 -1.47
C LYS A 816 -39.21 -38.08 -2.19
N LEU A 817 -38.39 -38.06 -3.23
CA LEU A 817 -37.97 -39.26 -3.95
C LEU A 817 -36.84 -39.94 -3.17
N PRO A 818 -36.67 -41.27 -3.25
CA PRO A 818 -35.60 -41.97 -2.54
C PRO A 818 -34.21 -41.56 -3.05
N PRO A 819 -33.15 -41.76 -2.26
CA PRO A 819 -31.77 -41.61 -2.72
C PRO A 819 -31.53 -42.51 -3.94
N GLY A 820 -30.71 -42.05 -4.88
CA GLY A 820 -30.45 -42.82 -6.08
C GLY A 820 -30.13 -41.95 -7.29
N VAL A 821 -30.04 -42.62 -8.44
CA VAL A 821 -29.73 -42.00 -9.73
C VAL A 821 -31.01 -41.65 -10.48
N TYR A 822 -31.06 -40.43 -10.98
CA TYR A 822 -32.12 -39.89 -11.83
C TYR A 822 -31.50 -39.21 -13.05
N PHE A 823 -32.32 -38.84 -14.02
CA PHE A 823 -31.88 -38.16 -15.23
C PHE A 823 -32.72 -36.92 -15.48
N GLY A 824 -32.08 -35.75 -15.50
CA GLY A 824 -32.66 -34.54 -16.07
C GLY A 824 -32.66 -34.67 -17.59
N VAL A 825 -33.80 -34.40 -18.22
CA VAL A 825 -34.00 -34.50 -19.67
C VAL A 825 -34.53 -33.15 -20.14
N LEU A 826 -33.74 -32.46 -20.95
CA LEU A 826 -34.08 -31.21 -21.60
C LEU A 826 -34.45 -31.49 -23.07
N GLU A 827 -35.59 -30.96 -23.50
CA GLU A 827 -36.04 -31.00 -24.90
C GLU A 827 -36.32 -29.58 -25.38
N PHE A 828 -35.78 -29.22 -26.54
CA PHE A 828 -36.01 -27.94 -27.21
C PHE A 828 -36.01 -28.17 -28.73
N GLU A 829 -37.14 -27.86 -29.39
CA GLU A 829 -37.30 -27.94 -30.85
C GLU A 829 -36.85 -29.26 -31.52
N GLY A 830 -37.05 -30.38 -30.83
CA GLY A 830 -36.66 -31.72 -31.32
C GLY A 830 -35.26 -32.16 -30.94
N GLU A 831 -34.42 -31.27 -30.38
CA GLU A 831 -33.16 -31.65 -29.74
C GLU A 831 -33.38 -32.08 -28.30
N ARG A 832 -32.74 -33.19 -27.91
CA ARG A 832 -32.80 -33.75 -26.56
C ARG A 832 -31.41 -33.82 -25.93
N ARG A 833 -31.29 -33.36 -24.70
CA ARG A 833 -30.07 -33.45 -23.86
C ARG A 833 -30.42 -34.09 -22.52
N VAL A 834 -29.48 -34.86 -21.97
CA VAL A 834 -29.69 -35.63 -20.73
C VAL A 834 -28.52 -35.42 -19.78
N GLN A 835 -28.80 -35.20 -18.50
CA GLN A 835 -27.81 -35.07 -17.45
C GLN A 835 -28.12 -36.03 -16.30
N LYS A 836 -27.10 -36.71 -15.78
CA LYS A 836 -27.23 -37.63 -14.65
C LYS A 836 -27.34 -36.83 -13.35
N LEU A 837 -28.29 -37.20 -12.49
CA LEU A 837 -28.53 -36.63 -11.16
C LEU A 837 -28.33 -37.71 -10.12
N VAL A 838 -27.57 -37.42 -9.08
CA VAL A 838 -27.32 -38.33 -7.96
C VAL A 838 -27.84 -37.65 -6.70
N ARG A 839 -28.87 -38.25 -6.09
CA ARG A 839 -29.46 -37.76 -4.85
C ARG A 839 -28.96 -38.61 -3.68
N LEU A 840 -28.39 -37.95 -2.67
CA LEU A 840 -28.00 -38.53 -1.38
C LEU A 840 -29.16 -38.44 -0.38
N GLU A 841 -29.07 -39.09 0.78
CA GLU A 841 -30.16 -39.21 1.77
C GLU A 841 -30.84 -37.89 2.19
#